data_AF-A0A969REX1-F1
#
_entry.id   AF-A0A969REX1-F1
#
_cell.length_a   1.000
_cell.length_b   1.000
_cell.length_c   1.000
_cell.angle_alpha   90.00
_cell.angle_beta   90.00
_cell.angle_gamma   90.00
#
_symmetry.space_group_name_H-M   'P 1'
#
loop_
_entity.id
_entity.type
_entity.pdbx_description
1 polymer ?
#
loop_
_entity_poly.entity_id
_entity_poly.type
_entity_poly.pdbx_seq_one_letter_code
_entity_poly.pdbx_strand_id
1 'polypeptide(L)'
;MQSIASPTPPNIQPPASSTPSCVTPPVAQAPPPTPTTPEPNIPIRITVPKNVHFALDKSNLSPESTRVLDRIAEVVLANPTIVLELQGHTDPRASDAYNQKLGERRSLSVRNYLIRKGISPARMTIRSFGERQRRSDGETRLDFARDRASKSSTKMREISKSLCKKKICNSNQAEEGSVVKKVVKKQGSPSSVVLRAIVRNQTQSAKQESIQELVKRLLPGSLTVLGIAAANLGAPVSAQTILFQETFRGSATTAPFIFGSGRDRQGGLPCLTAATVASALPSCQDGTSDTEGNGALRLTASLIDQRGFVIYDRAIRTQFGLSITFDFFAYNGTGADGTTFFLIDSNANPREAGSFGGSLGYAQRRSTDPDTPDEPGIEGGYLGIGFDEFGNFANDGEGRGGGFVEPGSPLPANCTPSPLGRPPIPEPINRAPDSVTLRGPGAGTTGYCFLANSGPLGAGIDNNTATSRALARRSARITLTPGANPTVRVEVDFGGGFQTVIAERPAPPGFPEAFKFGFAASTGSQTNLHEIQNLVVRSLTPVPPAQLGVAKQVGVPVNNNDGTFTIPYIITVQNPSDINVINLQVTDDLTQTFTNGATFTIVPNSVQSATLRVNPNFNGSSDTNLLAGTDTLAFGQTATVNFSVRLTPGNTARTFLNTAIGTGRDPENNLITDASTNGVTPDANGNNNPNDDSTPTPINLTSQFRLVKRITAVTRNGIETRFGQFIDDVNDINDTAPGFAQLSPVGLAAVDRANPLRAGDEAEYTIYYLSDGTQPVFLANICDPIPVGSTFVLNSLAVKVGSAQPTIGGSFFSPLSPLPTNNSCPDPTNTRGAALFDLGTVSSTPGENFGFVRFRVRIN
;
A
#
# COMPACT_ATOMS: atom_id res chain seq x y z
N MET A 1 -53.80 -35.35 -72.37
CA MET A 1 -54.01 -36.81 -72.53
C MET A 1 -52.82 -37.53 -71.95
N GLN A 2 -53.12 -38.56 -71.15
CA GLN A 2 -52.21 -39.56 -70.60
C GLN A 2 -51.44 -40.31 -71.70
N SER A 3 -50.29 -40.89 -71.35
CA SER A 3 -49.80 -42.18 -71.87
C SER A 3 -48.60 -42.63 -70.99
N ILE A 4 -48.72 -43.58 -70.05
CA ILE A 4 -48.66 -45.07 -70.20
C ILE A 4 -47.22 -45.52 -70.58
N ALA A 5 -46.53 -46.52 -70.02
CA ALA A 5 -46.64 -47.48 -68.90
C ALA A 5 -45.27 -48.25 -68.80
N SER A 6 -44.84 -48.71 -67.61
CA SER A 6 -44.65 -50.12 -67.12
C SER A 6 -43.73 -51.08 -67.94
N PRO A 7 -43.21 -52.25 -67.44
CA PRO A 7 -43.39 -52.95 -66.16
C PRO A 7 -42.11 -53.61 -65.51
N THR A 8 -42.34 -54.22 -64.33
CA THR A 8 -41.53 -55.04 -63.38
C THR A 8 -40.97 -56.39 -63.85
N PRO A 9 -39.98 -56.98 -63.12
CA PRO A 9 -40.06 -58.40 -62.71
C PRO A 9 -39.50 -58.66 -61.26
N PRO A 10 -39.33 -59.90 -60.74
CA PRO A 10 -40.24 -60.57 -59.79
C PRO A 10 -39.63 -60.94 -58.41
N ASN A 11 -40.51 -61.43 -57.53
CA ASN A 11 -40.37 -61.85 -56.13
C ASN A 11 -39.44 -63.07 -55.88
N ILE A 12 -38.58 -63.00 -54.86
CA ILE A 12 -37.91 -64.15 -54.21
C ILE A 12 -37.90 -63.90 -52.69
N GLN A 13 -38.41 -64.84 -51.90
CA GLN A 13 -38.37 -64.83 -50.44
C GLN A 13 -37.18 -65.64 -49.91
N PRO A 14 -36.31 -65.05 -49.07
CA PRO A 14 -35.57 -65.82 -48.05
C PRO A 14 -35.23 -64.99 -46.77
N PRO A 15 -34.42 -65.52 -45.84
CA PRO A 15 -34.77 -66.25 -44.63
C PRO A 15 -34.83 -65.40 -43.35
N ALA A 16 -35.35 -65.99 -42.26
CA ALA A 16 -35.22 -65.45 -40.92
C ALA A 16 -33.74 -65.34 -40.49
N SER A 17 -33.32 -64.19 -39.96
CA SER A 17 -31.99 -64.07 -39.34
C SER A 17 -31.98 -63.10 -38.15
N SER A 18 -31.32 -63.60 -37.11
CA SER A 18 -31.20 -63.13 -35.75
C SER A 18 -30.52 -61.77 -35.60
N THR A 19 -31.03 -60.98 -34.67
CA THR A 19 -30.46 -59.73 -34.15
C THR A 19 -29.00 -59.88 -33.73
N PRO A 20 -28.07 -59.07 -34.26
CA PRO A 20 -26.70 -59.00 -33.77
C PRO A 20 -26.63 -58.20 -32.45
N SER A 21 -25.83 -58.74 -31.54
CA SER A 21 -25.63 -58.30 -30.16
C SER A 21 -25.00 -56.91 -30.00
N CYS A 22 -25.34 -56.32 -28.85
CA CYS A 22 -24.95 -55.04 -28.31
C CYS A 22 -23.44 -54.85 -28.10
N VAL A 23 -22.91 -53.71 -28.56
CA VAL A 23 -22.11 -52.81 -27.71
C VAL A 23 -22.53 -51.38 -28.04
N THR A 24 -22.87 -50.64 -26.99
CA THR A 24 -23.54 -49.32 -27.02
C THR A 24 -22.73 -48.23 -27.74
N PRO A 25 -23.41 -47.26 -28.39
CA PRO A 25 -22.82 -46.02 -28.90
C PRO A 25 -22.10 -45.22 -27.79
N PRO A 26 -21.17 -44.31 -28.14
CA PRO A 26 -20.55 -43.40 -27.18
C PRO A 26 -21.65 -42.64 -26.42
N VAL A 27 -21.64 -42.77 -25.10
CA VAL A 27 -22.53 -42.04 -24.20
C VAL A 27 -22.35 -40.55 -24.48
N ALA A 28 -23.44 -39.88 -24.88
CA ALA A 28 -23.49 -38.43 -24.90
C ALA A 28 -23.00 -37.91 -23.54
N GLN A 29 -21.99 -37.05 -23.54
CA GLN A 29 -21.49 -36.42 -22.32
C GLN A 29 -22.67 -35.82 -21.56
N ALA A 30 -22.79 -36.21 -20.29
CA ALA A 30 -23.75 -35.63 -19.38
C ALA A 30 -23.57 -34.10 -19.37
N PRO A 31 -24.66 -33.32 -19.34
CA PRO A 31 -24.56 -31.89 -19.16
C PRO A 31 -23.74 -31.58 -17.90
N PRO A 32 -22.94 -30.51 -17.92
CA PRO A 32 -22.06 -30.14 -16.81
C PRO A 32 -22.84 -30.11 -15.49
N PRO A 33 -22.23 -30.54 -14.36
CA PRO A 33 -22.90 -30.59 -13.08
C PRO A 33 -23.46 -29.22 -12.74
N THR A 34 -24.76 -29.17 -12.49
CA THR A 34 -25.45 -27.99 -11.97
C THR A 34 -24.74 -27.56 -10.68
N PRO A 35 -24.46 -26.26 -10.48
CA PRO A 35 -23.79 -25.79 -9.28
C PRO A 35 -24.54 -26.29 -8.05
N THR A 36 -23.85 -27.07 -7.22
CA THR A 36 -24.35 -27.52 -5.92
C THR A 36 -24.74 -26.28 -5.13
N THR A 37 -26.02 -26.21 -4.80
CA THR A 37 -26.55 -25.22 -3.86
C THR A 37 -25.75 -25.36 -2.55
N PRO A 38 -25.15 -24.29 -2.02
CA PRO A 38 -24.41 -24.40 -0.77
C PRO A 38 -25.33 -24.93 0.33
N GLU A 39 -24.85 -25.96 1.04
CA GLU A 39 -25.51 -26.47 2.24
C GLU A 39 -25.90 -25.30 3.16
N PRO A 40 -27.08 -25.34 3.80
CA PRO A 40 -27.44 -24.34 4.80
C PRO A 40 -26.40 -24.38 5.92
N ASN A 41 -25.58 -23.33 5.96
CA ASN A 41 -24.53 -23.10 6.92
C ASN A 41 -25.10 -23.30 8.33
N ILE A 42 -24.77 -24.42 8.97
CA ILE A 42 -25.06 -24.64 10.39
C ILE A 42 -24.33 -23.50 11.12
N PRO A 43 -25.02 -22.61 11.85
CA PRO A 43 -24.34 -21.54 12.56
C PRO A 43 -23.39 -22.17 13.57
N ILE A 44 -22.08 -22.07 13.31
CA ILE A 44 -21.05 -22.46 14.25
C ILE A 44 -21.26 -21.61 15.51
N ARG A 45 -21.71 -22.25 16.60
CA ARG A 45 -21.76 -21.61 17.92
C ARG A 45 -20.34 -21.46 18.44
N ILE A 46 -19.70 -20.34 18.10
CA ILE A 46 -18.39 -19.99 18.64
C ILE A 46 -18.60 -19.38 20.02
N THR A 47 -18.26 -20.15 21.05
CA THR A 47 -18.08 -19.61 22.40
C THR A 47 -16.73 -18.88 22.45
N VAL A 48 -16.74 -17.57 22.21
CA VAL A 48 -15.54 -16.73 22.37
C VAL A 48 -15.32 -16.47 23.86
N PRO A 49 -14.17 -16.85 24.47
CA PRO A 49 -13.87 -16.46 25.84
C PRO A 49 -13.78 -14.92 25.94
N LYS A 50 -14.41 -14.38 26.98
CA LYS A 50 -14.88 -12.99 27.02
C LYS A 50 -13.81 -11.90 27.08
N ASN A 51 -12.51 -12.19 27.18
CA ASN A 51 -11.49 -11.15 27.43
C ASN A 51 -10.11 -11.51 26.85
N VAL A 52 -9.41 -10.50 26.30
CA VAL A 52 -7.97 -10.55 25.97
C VAL A 52 -7.20 -10.01 27.16
N HIS A 53 -6.23 -10.75 27.70
CA HIS A 53 -5.51 -10.38 28.93
C HIS A 53 -4.11 -9.77 28.66
N PHE A 54 -3.66 -8.87 29.54
CA PHE A 54 -2.41 -8.07 29.47
C PHE A 54 -1.77 -7.91 30.83
N ALA A 55 -0.49 -8.29 30.98
CA ALA A 55 0.32 -8.12 32.19
C ALA A 55 0.11 -6.75 32.88
N LEU A 56 0.27 -6.70 34.22
CA LEU A 56 0.16 -5.45 34.99
C LEU A 56 1.09 -4.39 34.40
N ASP A 57 0.55 -3.21 34.11
CA ASP A 57 1.26 -2.11 33.42
C ASP A 57 1.95 -2.51 32.10
N LYS A 58 1.39 -3.48 31.38
CA LYS A 58 1.87 -3.81 30.03
C LYS A 58 0.75 -3.79 29.02
N SER A 59 1.14 -3.57 27.77
CA SER A 59 0.29 -3.66 26.57
C SER A 59 0.73 -4.76 25.62
N ASN A 60 1.73 -5.58 25.95
CA ASN A 60 2.12 -6.71 25.12
C ASN A 60 1.10 -7.87 25.24
N LEU A 61 0.81 -8.51 24.11
CA LEU A 61 -0.07 -9.68 24.05
C LEU A 61 0.67 -10.94 24.49
N SER A 62 0.06 -11.76 25.35
CA SER A 62 0.60 -13.09 25.68
C SER A 62 0.22 -14.12 24.62
N PRO A 63 0.97 -15.24 24.51
CA PRO A 63 0.62 -16.35 23.60
C PRO A 63 -0.81 -16.89 23.78
N GLU A 64 -1.37 -16.82 24.99
CA GLU A 64 -2.76 -17.21 25.27
C GLU A 64 -3.75 -16.18 24.71
N SER A 65 -3.46 -14.89 24.88
CA SER A 65 -4.27 -13.80 24.30
C SER A 65 -4.26 -13.84 22.78
N THR A 66 -3.14 -14.20 22.17
CA THR A 66 -3.06 -14.33 20.70
C THR A 66 -3.91 -15.48 20.17
N ARG A 67 -4.00 -16.62 20.87
CA ARG A 67 -4.91 -17.74 20.47
C ARG A 67 -6.39 -17.34 20.47
N VAL A 68 -6.79 -16.43 21.37
CA VAL A 68 -8.17 -15.88 21.37
C VAL A 68 -8.37 -14.96 20.17
N LEU A 69 -7.38 -14.13 19.85
CA LEU A 69 -7.41 -13.23 18.70
C LEU A 69 -7.37 -13.99 17.36
N ASP A 70 -6.68 -15.12 17.28
CA ASP A 70 -6.68 -16.00 16.11
C ASP A 70 -8.10 -16.46 15.75
N ARG A 71 -8.85 -16.97 16.74
CA ARG A 71 -10.26 -17.38 16.55
C ARG A 71 -11.16 -16.22 16.15
N ILE A 72 -10.90 -15.01 16.68
CA ILE A 72 -11.64 -13.82 16.30
C ILE A 72 -11.33 -13.44 14.84
N ALA A 73 -10.07 -13.53 14.44
CA ALA A 73 -9.65 -13.24 13.08
C ALA A 73 -10.30 -14.20 12.07
N GLU A 74 -10.33 -15.50 12.36
CA GLU A 74 -11.02 -16.51 11.54
C GLU A 74 -12.49 -16.13 11.28
N VAL A 75 -13.22 -15.71 12.33
CA VAL A 75 -14.64 -15.33 12.21
C VAL A 75 -14.84 -14.07 11.38
N VAL A 76 -13.99 -13.07 11.57
CA VAL A 76 -14.11 -11.76 10.93
C VAL A 76 -13.69 -11.82 9.46
N LEU A 77 -12.72 -12.68 9.14
CA LEU A 77 -12.35 -13.01 7.76
C LEU A 77 -13.47 -13.79 7.05
N ALA A 78 -14.08 -14.77 7.73
CA ALA A 78 -15.21 -15.53 7.20
C ALA A 78 -16.51 -14.70 7.03
N ASN A 79 -16.60 -13.53 7.68
CA ASN A 79 -17.78 -12.67 7.64
C ASN A 79 -17.39 -11.22 7.34
N PRO A 80 -17.26 -10.83 6.04
CA PRO A 80 -16.76 -9.52 5.61
C PRO A 80 -17.55 -8.30 6.12
N THR A 81 -18.79 -8.49 6.56
CA THR A 81 -19.69 -7.43 7.06
C THR A 81 -19.50 -7.09 8.54
N ILE A 82 -18.73 -7.87 9.30
CA ILE A 82 -18.49 -7.63 10.73
C ILE A 82 -17.50 -6.47 10.92
N VAL A 83 -17.82 -5.49 11.76
CA VAL A 83 -16.90 -4.44 12.21
C VAL A 83 -16.62 -4.64 13.70
N LEU A 84 -15.36 -4.44 14.10
CA LEU A 84 -14.90 -4.60 15.47
C LEU A 84 -14.75 -3.24 16.15
N GLU A 85 -15.23 -3.14 17.39
CA GLU A 85 -14.92 -2.03 18.30
C GLU A 85 -14.05 -2.57 19.45
N LEU A 86 -12.84 -2.05 19.56
CA LEU A 86 -11.82 -2.48 20.52
C LEU A 86 -11.83 -1.53 21.73
N GLN A 87 -12.35 -2.01 22.86
CA GLN A 87 -12.55 -1.20 24.07
C GLN A 87 -11.49 -1.48 25.13
N GLY A 88 -10.68 -0.47 25.47
CA GLY A 88 -9.64 -0.53 26.49
C GLY A 88 -10.16 -0.05 27.85
N HIS A 89 -10.13 -0.92 28.85
CA HIS A 89 -10.55 -0.63 30.23
C HIS A 89 -9.40 -0.86 31.22
N THR A 90 -9.34 -0.02 32.26
CA THR A 90 -8.36 -0.12 33.34
C THR A 90 -9.04 -0.01 34.71
N ASP A 91 -8.31 -0.35 35.77
CA ASP A 91 -8.76 -0.16 37.15
C ASP A 91 -8.24 1.20 37.70
N PRO A 92 -8.78 1.72 38.81
CA PRO A 92 -8.56 3.10 39.24
C PRO A 92 -7.24 3.36 39.97
N ARG A 93 -6.29 2.43 39.93
CA ARG A 93 -5.07 2.51 40.78
C ARG A 93 -4.01 3.49 40.27
N ALA A 94 -4.21 4.05 39.08
CA ALA A 94 -3.32 5.04 38.48
C ALA A 94 -4.14 6.28 38.11
N SER A 95 -3.49 7.37 37.66
CA SER A 95 -4.22 8.57 37.27
C SER A 95 -5.13 8.32 36.07
N ASP A 96 -6.27 9.03 36.00
CA ASP A 96 -7.21 8.99 34.87
C ASP A 96 -6.49 9.10 33.52
N ALA A 97 -5.57 10.06 33.39
CA ALA A 97 -4.81 10.30 32.16
C ALA A 97 -3.90 9.11 31.80
N TYR A 98 -3.28 8.49 32.79
CA TYR A 98 -2.44 7.32 32.59
C TYR A 98 -3.29 6.09 32.22
N ASN A 99 -4.41 5.88 32.92
CA ASN A 99 -5.36 4.80 32.70
C ASN A 99 -6.01 4.89 31.30
N GLN A 100 -6.33 6.10 30.87
CA GLN A 100 -6.79 6.38 29.50
C GLN A 100 -5.75 5.96 28.45
N LYS A 101 -4.49 6.38 28.62
CA LYS A 101 -3.39 6.02 27.70
C LYS A 101 -3.07 4.52 27.73
N LEU A 102 -3.14 3.89 28.90
CA LEU A 102 -2.90 2.45 29.04
C LEU A 102 -3.98 1.61 28.36
N GLY A 103 -5.25 2.02 28.46
CA GLY A 103 -6.35 1.40 27.72
C GLY A 103 -6.18 1.54 26.20
N GLU A 104 -5.71 2.70 25.73
CA GLU A 104 -5.46 2.97 24.31
C GLU A 104 -4.32 2.10 23.75
N ARG A 105 -3.17 2.05 24.43
CA ARG A 105 -2.03 1.21 24.03
C ARG A 105 -2.38 -0.28 23.92
N ARG A 106 -3.24 -0.76 24.81
CA ARG A 106 -3.71 -2.16 24.80
C ARG A 106 -4.65 -2.44 23.64
N SER A 107 -5.62 -1.56 23.40
CA SER A 107 -6.51 -1.67 22.24
C SER A 107 -5.75 -1.58 20.91
N LEU A 108 -4.71 -0.75 20.84
CA LEU A 108 -3.81 -0.66 19.69
C LEU A 108 -3.01 -1.95 19.49
N SER A 109 -2.56 -2.58 20.57
CA SER A 109 -1.83 -3.85 20.50
C SER A 109 -2.71 -4.99 19.97
N VAL A 110 -3.99 -5.02 20.36
CA VAL A 110 -5.00 -5.94 19.77
C VAL A 110 -5.22 -5.62 18.28
N ARG A 111 -5.42 -4.34 17.94
CA ARG A 111 -5.65 -3.91 16.55
C ARG A 111 -4.49 -4.36 15.65
N ASN A 112 -3.26 -4.07 16.06
CA ASN A 112 -2.07 -4.41 15.28
C ASN A 112 -1.92 -5.92 15.10
N TYR A 113 -2.30 -6.71 16.12
CA TYR A 113 -2.32 -8.17 15.99
C TYR A 113 -3.36 -8.65 14.97
N LEU A 114 -4.57 -8.09 14.99
CA LEU A 114 -5.63 -8.44 14.04
C LEU A 114 -5.33 -7.97 12.61
N ILE A 115 -4.63 -6.85 12.44
CA ILE A 115 -4.11 -6.39 11.15
C ILE A 115 -3.12 -7.42 10.58
N ARG A 116 -2.17 -7.89 11.39
CA ARG A 116 -1.24 -8.97 10.98
C ARG A 116 -1.94 -10.29 10.62
N LYS A 117 -3.19 -10.48 11.08
CA LYS A 117 -4.03 -11.62 10.72
C LYS A 117 -4.90 -11.38 9.49
N GLY A 118 -4.74 -10.25 8.80
CA GLY A 118 -5.43 -9.93 7.54
C GLY A 118 -6.75 -9.17 7.69
N ILE A 119 -7.10 -8.68 8.88
CA ILE A 119 -8.30 -7.86 9.07
C ILE A 119 -8.00 -6.41 8.70
N SER A 120 -8.72 -5.88 7.70
CA SER A 120 -8.58 -4.49 7.27
C SER A 120 -8.73 -3.49 8.44
N PRO A 121 -7.82 -2.50 8.58
CA PRO A 121 -7.93 -1.46 9.61
C PRO A 121 -9.24 -0.69 9.58
N ALA A 122 -9.85 -0.51 8.40
CA ALA A 122 -11.14 0.17 8.23
C ALA A 122 -12.31 -0.57 8.92
N ARG A 123 -12.15 -1.86 9.22
CA ARG A 123 -13.15 -2.68 9.92
C ARG A 123 -12.96 -2.67 11.44
N MET A 124 -12.10 -1.81 11.97
CA MET A 124 -11.76 -1.78 13.39
C MET A 124 -11.72 -0.34 13.93
N THR A 125 -12.42 -0.09 15.03
CA THR A 125 -12.36 1.19 15.75
C THR A 125 -11.81 0.98 17.15
N ILE A 126 -11.02 1.93 17.66
CA ILE A 126 -10.49 1.88 19.03
C ILE A 126 -11.26 2.89 19.90
N ARG A 127 -11.66 2.45 21.09
CA ARG A 127 -12.08 3.35 22.16
C ARG A 127 -11.35 2.97 23.45
N SER A 128 -10.78 3.96 24.14
CA SER A 128 -10.26 3.77 25.49
C SER A 128 -11.20 4.48 26.45
N PHE A 129 -11.61 3.78 27.50
CA PHE A 129 -12.45 4.33 28.57
C PHE A 129 -11.66 4.54 29.87
N GLY A 130 -10.38 4.13 29.90
CA GLY A 130 -9.57 4.15 31.11
C GLY A 130 -10.33 3.52 32.29
N GLU A 131 -10.34 4.22 33.42
CA GLU A 131 -11.14 3.87 34.60
C GLU A 131 -12.56 4.48 34.58
N ARG A 132 -12.92 5.34 33.62
CA ARG A 132 -14.15 6.14 33.63
C ARG A 132 -15.46 5.34 33.54
N GLN A 133 -15.38 4.03 33.28
CA GLN A 133 -16.52 3.11 33.27
C GLN A 133 -16.34 1.95 34.25
N ARG A 134 -16.07 2.26 35.53
CA ARG A 134 -15.98 1.25 36.60
C ARG A 134 -17.26 0.43 36.71
N ARG A 135 -17.09 -0.85 37.02
CA ARG A 135 -18.18 -1.80 37.30
C ARG A 135 -18.47 -1.92 38.78
N SER A 136 -17.51 -1.59 39.63
CA SER A 136 -17.60 -1.65 41.08
C SER A 136 -16.98 -0.41 41.70
N ASP A 137 -17.64 0.12 42.73
CA ASP A 137 -17.13 1.24 43.52
C ASP A 137 -16.16 0.77 44.62
N GLY A 138 -16.03 -0.56 44.81
CA GLY A 138 -15.14 -1.17 45.79
C GLY A 138 -13.67 -1.13 45.41
N GLU A 139 -12.80 -1.23 46.41
CA GLU A 139 -11.33 -1.20 46.27
C GLU A 139 -10.69 -2.58 46.47
N THR A 140 -11.48 -3.65 46.44
CA THR A 140 -10.93 -5.00 46.62
C THR A 140 -10.24 -5.49 45.35
N ARG A 141 -9.35 -6.48 45.49
CA ARG A 141 -8.71 -7.14 44.34
C ARG A 141 -9.72 -7.75 43.35
N LEU A 142 -10.90 -8.15 43.83
CA LEU A 142 -12.00 -8.65 42.99
C LEU A 142 -12.72 -7.51 42.25
N ASP A 143 -12.85 -6.34 42.87
CA ASP A 143 -13.46 -5.16 42.27
C ASP A 143 -12.57 -4.57 41.18
N PHE A 144 -11.26 -4.46 41.44
CA PHE A 144 -10.29 -4.12 40.39
C PHE A 144 -10.31 -5.14 39.23
N ALA A 145 -10.57 -6.42 39.50
CA ALA A 145 -10.73 -7.41 38.44
C ALA A 145 -12.01 -7.24 37.62
N ARG A 146 -13.07 -6.72 38.23
CA ARG A 146 -14.34 -6.43 37.55
C ARG A 146 -14.26 -5.15 36.73
N ASP A 147 -13.62 -4.10 37.24
CA ASP A 147 -13.45 -2.80 36.57
C ASP A 147 -12.67 -2.90 35.26
N ARG A 148 -11.82 -3.91 35.13
CA ARG A 148 -11.06 -4.21 33.90
C ARG A 148 -11.90 -4.84 32.77
N ALA A 149 -13.24 -4.84 32.88
CA ALA A 149 -14.17 -5.36 31.87
C ALA A 149 -15.42 -4.44 31.66
N SER A 150 -15.95 -4.35 30.44
CA SER A 150 -17.04 -3.42 29.99
C SER A 150 -18.44 -3.77 30.51
N LYS A 151 -19.23 -2.88 31.15
CA LYS A 151 -20.65 -3.14 31.53
C LYS A 151 -21.45 -3.68 30.33
N SER A 152 -21.98 -4.92 30.44
CA SER A 152 -22.88 -5.47 29.42
C SER A 152 -24.24 -4.80 29.59
N SER A 153 -24.54 -3.80 28.75
CA SER A 153 -25.87 -3.17 28.73
C SER A 153 -26.94 -4.21 28.39
N THR A 154 -28.02 -4.24 29.16
CA THR A 154 -29.23 -5.08 29.08
C THR A 154 -29.94 -5.11 27.71
N LYS A 155 -29.43 -4.40 26.70
CA LYS A 155 -29.99 -4.30 25.34
C LYS A 155 -29.67 -5.49 24.41
N MET A 156 -29.04 -6.55 24.92
CA MET A 156 -28.70 -7.78 24.16
C MET A 156 -29.78 -8.87 24.16
N ARG A 157 -30.96 -8.65 24.77
CA ARG A 157 -32.03 -9.66 24.87
C ARG A 157 -33.08 -9.65 23.75
N GLU A 158 -33.04 -8.69 22.82
CA GLU A 158 -34.07 -8.58 21.76
C GLU A 158 -33.63 -8.97 20.35
N ILE A 159 -32.33 -9.01 20.06
CA ILE A 159 -31.83 -9.38 18.73
C ILE A 159 -31.95 -10.90 18.47
N SER A 160 -31.93 -11.73 19.52
CA SER A 160 -32.12 -13.19 19.38
C SER A 160 -33.59 -13.60 19.16
N LYS A 161 -34.57 -12.74 19.47
CA LYS A 161 -36.00 -13.07 19.32
C LYS A 161 -36.55 -12.77 17.92
N SER A 162 -35.95 -11.84 17.16
CA SER A 162 -36.48 -11.49 15.82
C SER A 162 -36.06 -12.48 14.72
N LEU A 163 -35.00 -13.27 14.95
CA LEU A 163 -34.51 -14.29 14.00
C LEU A 163 -35.15 -15.69 14.18
N CYS A 164 -35.98 -15.89 15.20
CA CYS A 164 -36.67 -17.16 15.46
C CYS A 164 -38.16 -17.12 15.01
N LYS A 165 -38.58 -16.10 14.24
CA LYS A 165 -39.97 -15.92 13.78
C LYS A 165 -40.22 -16.31 12.31
N LYS A 166 -39.35 -17.09 11.68
CA LYS A 166 -39.68 -17.85 10.46
C LYS A 166 -39.47 -19.33 10.74
N LYS A 167 -40.59 -20.06 10.71
CA LYS A 167 -40.81 -21.47 11.05
C LYS A 167 -39.62 -22.40 10.72
N ILE A 168 -39.08 -23.06 11.75
CA ILE A 168 -38.94 -24.52 11.95
C ILE A 168 -38.08 -24.68 13.23
N CYS A 169 -38.71 -24.97 14.36
CA CYS A 169 -38.05 -25.50 15.55
C CYS A 169 -38.84 -26.73 15.99
N ASN A 170 -38.18 -27.88 16.04
CA ASN A 170 -38.63 -29.02 16.84
C ASN A 170 -37.75 -29.11 18.09
N SER A 171 -38.40 -28.83 19.21
CA SER A 171 -38.27 -29.34 20.58
C SER A 171 -36.95 -29.95 21.12
N ASN A 172 -36.62 -29.45 22.32
CA ASN A 172 -36.10 -30.18 23.49
C ASN A 172 -34.61 -30.52 23.55
N GLN A 173 -33.85 -29.72 24.30
CA GLN A 173 -33.43 -30.03 25.68
C GLN A 173 -32.39 -28.99 26.14
N ALA A 174 -32.69 -28.39 27.29
CA ALA A 174 -31.81 -27.52 28.03
C ALA A 174 -31.35 -28.30 29.26
N GLU A 175 -30.04 -28.34 29.52
CA GLU A 175 -29.52 -28.58 30.88
C GLU A 175 -28.29 -27.72 31.16
N GLU A 176 -28.36 -27.04 32.29
CA GLU A 176 -27.29 -26.37 33.01
C GLU A 176 -26.35 -27.41 33.62
N GLY A 177 -25.05 -27.10 33.73
CA GLY A 177 -24.10 -27.95 34.44
C GLY A 177 -22.79 -27.25 34.77
N SER A 178 -22.62 -26.91 36.04
CA SER A 178 -21.50 -26.17 36.64
C SER A 178 -20.60 -27.10 37.45
N VAL A 179 -19.32 -27.30 37.08
CA VAL A 179 -18.20 -27.74 37.96
C VAL A 179 -16.90 -27.42 37.18
N VAL A 180 -15.81 -26.78 37.65
CA VAL A 180 -14.92 -27.05 38.79
C VAL A 180 -14.09 -25.78 39.10
N LYS A 181 -13.99 -25.43 40.40
CA LYS A 181 -12.91 -24.60 40.96
C LYS A 181 -11.87 -25.50 41.65
N LYS A 182 -10.59 -25.34 41.32
CA LYS A 182 -9.39 -25.35 42.20
C LYS A 182 -8.13 -25.59 41.33
N VAL A 183 -6.90 -25.15 41.61
CA VAL A 183 -6.27 -24.05 42.38
C VAL A 183 -4.81 -24.10 41.88
N VAL A 184 -4.18 -22.98 41.49
CA VAL A 184 -2.75 -22.68 41.80
C VAL A 184 -2.57 -21.15 41.81
N LYS A 185 -2.17 -20.63 42.97
CA LYS A 185 -1.64 -19.27 43.16
C LYS A 185 -0.22 -19.21 42.55
N LYS A 186 0.01 -18.32 41.60
CA LYS A 186 1.30 -17.63 41.42
C LYS A 186 1.08 -16.28 40.73
N GLN A 187 1.64 -15.24 41.36
CA GLN A 187 1.98 -13.89 40.88
C GLN A 187 1.11 -13.21 39.80
N GLY A 188 0.51 -12.07 40.18
CA GLY A 188 0.20 -10.94 39.28
C GLY A 188 -0.65 -11.22 38.03
N SER A 189 -1.94 -11.53 38.19
CA SER A 189 -2.84 -11.82 37.06
C SER A 189 -3.50 -10.55 36.48
N PRO A 190 -3.70 -10.47 35.15
CA PRO A 190 -3.59 -9.20 34.41
C PRO A 190 -4.89 -8.55 33.89
N SER A 191 -4.77 -7.31 33.38
CA SER A 191 -5.88 -6.47 32.87
C SER A 191 -6.42 -6.93 31.52
N SER A 192 -7.63 -6.52 31.11
CA SER A 192 -8.25 -6.99 29.86
C SER A 192 -8.73 -5.91 28.89
N VAL A 193 -8.67 -6.22 27.58
CA VAL A 193 -9.39 -5.51 26.51
C VAL A 193 -10.64 -6.30 26.16
N VAL A 194 -11.76 -5.60 26.02
CA VAL A 194 -13.04 -6.20 25.63
C VAL A 194 -13.27 -5.92 24.15
N LEU A 195 -13.49 -6.98 23.38
CA LEU A 195 -13.93 -6.86 21.99
C LEU A 195 -15.46 -6.84 21.94
N ARG A 196 -16.01 -5.79 21.34
CA ARG A 196 -17.41 -5.78 20.91
C ARG A 196 -17.46 -5.94 19.41
N ALA A 197 -18.04 -7.05 18.94
CA ALA A 197 -18.46 -7.19 17.55
C ALA A 197 -19.77 -6.42 17.39
N ILE A 198 -19.78 -5.45 16.47
CA ILE A 198 -20.97 -4.64 16.20
C ILE A 198 -21.30 -4.81 14.71
N VAL A 199 -22.46 -5.40 14.42
CA VAL A 199 -23.06 -5.32 13.09
C VAL A 199 -23.75 -3.96 13.00
N ARG A 200 -23.05 -2.97 12.44
CA ARG A 200 -23.61 -1.64 12.17
C ARG A 200 -23.66 -1.44 10.65
N ASN A 201 -24.88 -1.27 10.14
CA ASN A 201 -25.09 -0.59 8.86
C ASN A 201 -24.64 0.87 9.06
N GLN A 202 -23.82 1.40 8.17
CA GLN A 202 -23.15 2.67 8.37
C GLN A 202 -24.14 3.83 8.59
N THR A 203 -24.00 4.54 9.71
CA THR A 203 -24.22 5.99 9.85
C THR A 203 -23.88 6.46 11.28
N GLN A 204 -23.30 7.67 11.36
CA GLN A 204 -23.10 8.57 12.52
C GLN A 204 -21.81 8.51 13.37
N SER A 205 -20.90 9.44 13.03
CA SER A 205 -20.38 10.60 13.78
C SER A 205 -20.24 10.54 15.31
N ALA A 206 -19.05 10.89 15.81
CA ALA A 206 -18.83 11.33 17.19
C ALA A 206 -17.89 12.55 17.23
N LYS A 207 -18.39 13.63 17.86
CA LYS A 207 -17.72 14.90 18.22
C LYS A 207 -16.46 14.68 19.07
N GLN A 208 -15.45 15.53 18.88
CA GLN A 208 -14.31 15.67 19.78
C GLN A 208 -14.04 17.17 20.03
N GLU A 209 -14.23 17.61 21.28
CA GLU A 209 -13.94 18.98 21.75
C GLU A 209 -12.44 19.16 21.99
N SER A 210 -11.94 20.36 21.70
CA SER A 210 -10.52 20.68 21.55
C SER A 210 -9.85 21.16 22.84
N ILE A 211 -8.57 20.83 22.95
CA ILE A 211 -7.61 21.24 23.99
C ILE A 211 -7.09 22.66 23.66
N GLN A 212 -7.99 23.64 23.55
CA GLN A 212 -7.63 25.05 23.31
C GLN A 212 -8.09 25.99 24.43
N GLU A 213 -8.92 25.52 25.36
CA GLU A 213 -9.41 26.33 26.48
C GLU A 213 -8.46 26.36 27.72
N LEU A 214 -7.43 25.49 27.77
CA LEU A 214 -6.61 25.31 28.98
C LEU A 214 -5.31 26.15 29.00
N VAL A 215 -4.86 26.67 27.85
CA VAL A 215 -3.59 27.42 27.74
C VAL A 215 -3.77 28.92 28.03
N LYS A 216 -5.00 29.44 28.02
CA LYS A 216 -5.30 30.87 28.26
C LYS A 216 -5.36 31.30 29.74
N ARG A 217 -5.05 30.43 30.72
CA ARG A 217 -5.31 30.70 32.16
C ARG A 217 -4.11 30.64 33.12
N LEU A 218 -2.86 30.69 32.67
CA LEU A 218 -1.71 30.79 33.58
C LEU A 218 -0.81 32.00 33.29
N LEU A 219 -1.26 33.12 33.88
CA LEU A 219 -0.55 34.31 34.41
C LEU A 219 0.38 35.18 33.52
N PRO A 220 0.30 36.53 33.66
CA PRO A 220 1.21 37.51 33.08
C PRO A 220 2.42 37.77 34.01
N GLY A 221 3.60 38.04 33.46
CA GLY A 221 4.74 38.47 34.27
C GLY A 221 6.07 38.47 33.54
N SER A 222 6.76 39.60 33.63
CA SER A 222 7.96 40.00 32.90
C SER A 222 9.22 39.12 33.12
N LEU A 223 10.10 39.19 32.12
CA LEU A 223 11.56 39.43 32.23
C LEU A 223 12.57 38.28 32.00
N THR A 224 13.45 38.59 31.04
CA THR A 224 14.89 38.31 30.93
C THR A 224 15.42 36.99 30.37
N VAL A 225 16.20 37.19 29.31
CA VAL A 225 17.15 36.32 28.63
C VAL A 225 18.18 35.73 29.61
N LEU A 226 18.34 34.41 29.59
CA LEU A 226 19.61 33.74 29.90
C LEU A 226 19.72 32.46 29.05
N GLY A 227 20.75 32.39 28.21
CA GLY A 227 21.02 31.23 27.36
C GLY A 227 21.63 30.08 28.16
N ILE A 228 21.04 28.88 28.04
CA ILE A 228 21.67 27.60 28.39
C ILE A 228 21.23 26.54 27.36
N ALA A 229 22.23 25.89 26.77
CA ALA A 229 22.27 24.66 25.97
C ALA A 229 20.94 23.99 25.56
N ALA A 230 20.66 24.02 24.25
CA ALA A 230 19.68 23.14 23.61
C ALA A 230 20.25 21.71 23.48
N ALA A 231 19.90 20.85 24.43
CA ALA A 231 20.02 19.40 24.28
C ALA A 231 18.62 18.81 24.04
N ASN A 232 18.44 18.19 22.87
CA ASN A 232 17.28 17.39 22.46
C ASN A 232 15.90 18.02 22.75
N LEU A 233 15.60 19.08 22.00
CA LEU A 233 14.21 19.37 21.66
C LEU A 233 13.71 18.22 20.76
N GLY A 234 12.73 17.47 21.25
CA GLY A 234 11.96 16.55 20.42
C GLY A 234 11.47 17.27 19.16
N ALA A 235 11.34 16.51 18.07
CA ALA A 235 10.90 17.00 16.77
C ALA A 235 9.80 18.06 16.91
N PRO A 236 9.91 19.22 16.21
CA PRO A 236 8.98 20.31 16.37
C PRO A 236 7.56 19.82 16.11
N VAL A 237 6.63 20.33 16.93
CA VAL A 237 5.19 20.26 16.68
C VAL A 237 4.96 20.53 15.20
N SER A 238 4.42 19.54 14.52
CA SER A 238 4.50 19.43 13.07
C SER A 238 3.94 20.67 12.37
N ALA A 239 4.80 21.35 11.61
CA ALA A 239 4.47 22.58 10.90
C ALA A 239 3.52 22.27 9.74
N GLN A 240 2.56 23.16 9.50
CA GLN A 240 1.69 23.13 8.32
C GLN A 240 2.52 22.99 7.03
N THR A 241 2.15 22.05 6.15
CA THR A 241 2.84 21.84 4.87
C THR A 241 2.38 22.90 3.87
N ILE A 242 3.31 23.56 3.16
CA ILE A 242 2.95 24.43 2.02
C ILE A 242 2.57 23.52 0.85
N LEU A 243 1.33 23.62 0.39
CA LEU A 243 0.80 22.86 -0.74
C LEU A 243 0.96 23.63 -2.05
N PHE A 244 0.84 24.96 -1.98
CA PHE A 244 1.04 25.83 -3.13
C PHE A 244 1.43 27.23 -2.65
N GLN A 245 2.26 27.92 -3.43
CA GLN A 245 2.56 29.33 -3.20
C GLN A 245 2.77 30.05 -4.53
N GLU A 246 2.22 31.25 -4.65
CA GLU A 246 2.45 32.13 -5.77
C GLU A 246 2.43 33.57 -5.26
N THR A 247 3.51 34.31 -5.51
CA THR A 247 3.60 35.68 -5.05
C THR A 247 2.83 36.63 -5.97
N PHE A 248 2.72 36.28 -7.26
CA PHE A 248 2.29 37.15 -8.36
C PHE A 248 3.12 38.45 -8.51
N ARG A 249 4.26 38.54 -7.81
CA ARG A 249 5.15 39.71 -7.85
C ARG A 249 6.17 39.62 -8.98
N GLY A 250 6.39 38.43 -9.52
CA GLY A 250 7.34 38.14 -10.59
C GLY A 250 6.79 38.43 -11.98
N SER A 251 7.65 38.28 -12.98
CA SER A 251 7.32 38.48 -14.39
C SER A 251 6.63 37.27 -15.06
N ALA A 252 6.57 36.14 -14.37
CA ALA A 252 5.90 34.92 -14.79
C ALA A 252 5.38 34.14 -13.56
N THR A 253 4.41 33.26 -13.77
CA THR A 253 3.92 32.34 -12.74
C THR A 253 4.79 31.10 -12.63
N THR A 254 4.81 30.51 -11.43
CA THR A 254 5.55 29.27 -11.14
C THR A 254 4.79 27.99 -11.52
N ALA A 255 3.52 28.12 -11.91
CA ALA A 255 2.63 27.00 -12.16
C ALA A 255 1.57 27.33 -13.24
N PRO A 256 0.86 26.33 -13.79
CA PRO A 256 -0.16 26.55 -14.80
C PRO A 256 -1.43 27.15 -14.20
N PHE A 257 -2.03 28.09 -14.94
CA PHE A 257 -3.28 28.74 -14.60
C PHE A 257 -4.24 28.74 -15.78
N ILE A 258 -5.52 28.49 -15.50
CA ILE A 258 -6.63 28.79 -16.40
C ILE A 258 -7.04 30.23 -16.13
N PHE A 259 -7.29 31.03 -17.16
CA PHE A 259 -7.76 32.40 -16.99
C PHE A 259 -8.67 32.82 -18.12
N GLY A 260 -9.47 33.86 -17.88
CA GLY A 260 -10.38 34.40 -18.87
C GLY A 260 -11.21 35.57 -18.36
N SER A 261 -12.14 36.00 -19.20
CA SER A 261 -13.08 37.12 -19.00
C SER A 261 -14.51 36.67 -19.33
N GLY A 262 -15.42 37.62 -19.62
CA GLY A 262 -16.75 37.33 -20.16
C GLY A 262 -16.79 36.87 -21.62
N ARG A 263 -17.95 36.36 -22.07
CA ARG A 263 -18.25 35.94 -23.47
C ARG A 263 -18.02 37.02 -24.51
N ASP A 264 -18.43 38.23 -24.15
CA ASP A 264 -18.28 39.45 -24.92
C ASP A 264 -16.81 39.89 -25.06
N ARG A 265 -15.90 39.27 -24.30
CA ARG A 265 -14.52 39.75 -24.06
C ARG A 265 -14.49 41.20 -23.59
N GLN A 266 -15.62 41.70 -23.08
CA GLN A 266 -15.73 43.00 -22.45
C GLN A 266 -15.40 42.78 -20.97
N GLY A 267 -14.36 43.46 -20.52
CA GLY A 267 -13.67 43.17 -19.27
C GLY A 267 -12.22 42.76 -19.52
N GLY A 268 -11.29 43.49 -18.89
CA GLY A 268 -9.86 43.26 -19.01
C GLY A 268 -9.49 41.82 -18.66
N LEU A 269 -8.76 41.17 -19.56
CA LEU A 269 -8.17 39.87 -19.28
C LEU A 269 -7.25 39.99 -18.06
N PRO A 270 -7.33 39.05 -17.09
CA PRO A 270 -6.41 39.02 -15.99
C PRO A 270 -4.96 39.00 -16.48
N CYS A 271 -4.12 39.76 -15.81
CA CYS A 271 -2.77 40.02 -16.26
C CYS A 271 -1.81 40.16 -15.08
N LEU A 272 -0.53 39.91 -15.33
CA LEU A 272 0.53 40.20 -14.38
C LEU A 272 1.08 41.60 -14.66
N THR A 273 1.13 42.45 -13.63
CA THR A 273 1.61 43.83 -13.79
C THR A 273 3.13 43.93 -13.96
N ALA A 274 3.87 42.89 -13.57
CA ALA A 274 5.32 42.78 -13.82
C ALA A 274 5.67 41.85 -15.01
N ALA A 275 4.67 41.30 -15.72
CA ALA A 275 4.96 40.37 -16.79
C ALA A 275 5.67 41.01 -17.98
N THR A 276 6.54 40.21 -18.57
CA THR A 276 7.06 40.43 -19.92
C THR A 276 6.29 39.56 -20.91
N VAL A 277 6.50 39.75 -22.21
CA VAL A 277 5.70 39.12 -23.29
C VAL A 277 5.70 37.57 -23.29
N ALA A 278 6.52 36.91 -22.46
CA ALA A 278 6.71 35.45 -22.43
C ALA A 278 6.28 34.80 -21.10
N SER A 279 5.01 34.92 -20.73
CA SER A 279 4.44 34.37 -19.48
C SER A 279 3.12 33.63 -19.74
N ALA A 280 2.76 32.66 -18.88
CA ALA A 280 1.50 31.91 -18.98
C ALA A 280 0.26 32.81 -18.80
N LEU A 281 0.37 33.81 -17.92
CA LEU A 281 -0.59 34.93 -17.82
C LEU A 281 -0.05 36.13 -18.62
N PRO A 282 -0.89 36.87 -19.37
CA PRO A 282 -0.44 37.97 -20.19
C PRO A 282 0.04 39.18 -19.35
N SER A 283 0.83 40.06 -19.96
CA SER A 283 1.18 41.36 -19.38
C SER A 283 -0.01 42.33 -19.44
N CYS A 284 -0.15 43.18 -18.43
CA CYS A 284 -1.19 44.21 -18.42
C CYS A 284 -0.97 45.22 -19.57
N GLN A 285 -2.05 45.58 -20.27
CA GLN A 285 -2.02 46.42 -21.48
C GLN A 285 -2.41 47.88 -21.21
N ASP A 286 -2.47 48.27 -19.95
CA ASP A 286 -2.90 49.60 -19.48
C ASP A 286 -1.73 50.57 -19.24
N GLY A 287 -0.53 50.22 -19.72
CA GLY A 287 0.68 51.04 -19.58
C GLY A 287 1.31 50.99 -18.19
N THR A 288 0.74 50.24 -17.24
CA THR A 288 1.39 49.98 -15.95
C THR A 288 2.35 48.79 -16.08
N SER A 289 3.62 49.02 -15.75
CA SER A 289 4.65 47.97 -15.72
C SER A 289 5.39 48.08 -14.40
N ASP A 290 5.10 47.13 -13.52
CA ASP A 290 5.85 46.95 -12.28
C ASP A 290 7.20 46.28 -12.59
N THR A 291 8.20 46.61 -11.79
CA THR A 291 9.46 45.87 -11.81
C THR A 291 9.28 44.48 -11.22
N GLU A 292 10.05 43.51 -11.71
CA GLU A 292 10.06 42.15 -11.16
C GLU A 292 10.30 42.16 -9.64
N GLY A 293 9.46 41.44 -8.90
CA GLY A 293 9.44 41.46 -7.44
C GLY A 293 8.49 42.51 -6.85
N ASN A 294 7.89 43.40 -7.65
CA ASN A 294 6.93 44.42 -7.20
C ASN A 294 5.56 44.31 -7.88
N GLY A 295 5.36 43.33 -8.75
CA GLY A 295 4.11 43.12 -9.48
C GLY A 295 2.95 42.59 -8.64
N ALA A 296 1.80 42.41 -9.28
CA ALA A 296 0.63 41.73 -8.75
C ALA A 296 -0.12 41.01 -9.88
N LEU A 297 -1.03 40.12 -9.51
CA LEU A 297 -2.07 39.64 -10.41
C LEU A 297 -3.19 40.67 -10.42
N ARG A 298 -3.47 41.28 -11.58
CA ARG A 298 -4.61 42.17 -11.79
C ARG A 298 -5.76 41.41 -12.42
N LEU A 299 -6.93 41.47 -11.78
CA LEU A 299 -8.15 40.78 -12.22
C LEU A 299 -9.09 41.69 -13.01
N THR A 300 -9.08 43.00 -12.73
CA THR A 300 -9.83 44.01 -13.49
C THR A 300 -9.01 45.28 -13.69
N ALA A 301 -9.24 45.97 -14.81
CA ALA A 301 -8.83 47.36 -14.99
C ALA A 301 -9.81 48.31 -14.26
N SER A 302 -9.40 49.56 -14.03
CA SER A 302 -10.27 50.61 -13.45
C SER A 302 -11.21 51.17 -14.53
N LEU A 303 -12.11 50.31 -15.00
CA LEU A 303 -13.15 50.58 -15.98
C LEU A 303 -14.48 50.01 -15.44
N ILE A 304 -15.59 50.39 -16.06
CA ILE A 304 -16.91 49.84 -15.74
C ILE A 304 -17.10 48.45 -16.38
N ASP A 305 -18.02 47.66 -15.82
CA ASP A 305 -18.48 46.36 -16.33
C ASP A 305 -17.33 45.38 -16.65
N GLN A 306 -16.28 45.40 -15.84
CA GLN A 306 -15.14 44.51 -15.96
C GLN A 306 -15.39 43.21 -15.23
N ARG A 307 -14.81 42.12 -15.73
CA ARG A 307 -14.74 40.83 -15.05
C ARG A 307 -13.58 39.99 -15.57
N GLY A 308 -12.92 39.29 -14.67
CA GLY A 308 -11.83 38.39 -15.00
C GLY A 308 -11.67 37.33 -13.93
N PHE A 309 -11.13 36.17 -14.31
CA PHE A 309 -10.82 35.08 -13.37
C PHE A 309 -9.48 34.41 -13.66
N VAL A 310 -8.86 33.88 -12.62
CA VAL A 310 -7.65 33.06 -12.67
C VAL A 310 -7.82 31.86 -11.75
N ILE A 311 -7.55 30.66 -12.24
CA ILE A 311 -7.69 29.38 -11.52
C ILE A 311 -6.37 28.62 -11.60
N TYR A 312 -5.90 28.14 -10.47
CA TYR A 312 -4.78 27.22 -10.42
C TYR A 312 -5.18 25.88 -11.05
N ASP A 313 -4.46 25.45 -12.10
CA ASP A 313 -4.86 24.31 -12.94
C ASP A 313 -4.41 22.95 -12.39
N ARG A 314 -4.29 22.81 -11.07
CA ARG A 314 -4.07 21.52 -10.40
C ARG A 314 -4.96 21.38 -9.19
N ALA A 315 -5.45 20.16 -8.98
CA ALA A 315 -6.33 19.86 -7.86
C ALA A 315 -5.52 19.78 -6.55
N ILE A 316 -6.00 20.46 -5.50
CA ILE A 316 -5.48 20.39 -4.14
C ILE A 316 -6.43 19.55 -3.28
N ARG A 317 -5.87 18.57 -2.57
CA ARG A 317 -6.65 17.71 -1.66
C ARG A 317 -7.02 18.44 -0.36
N THR A 318 -8.22 18.18 0.12
CA THR A 318 -8.77 18.81 1.33
C THR A 318 -8.73 17.92 2.57
N GLN A 319 -8.27 16.67 2.42
CA GLN A 319 -8.23 15.67 3.51
C GLN A 319 -7.40 16.09 4.73
N PHE A 320 -6.46 17.02 4.55
CA PHE A 320 -5.63 17.59 5.62
C PHE A 320 -6.08 18.99 6.08
N GLY A 321 -7.20 19.45 5.55
CA GLY A 321 -7.69 20.82 5.71
C GLY A 321 -6.80 21.82 4.99
N LEU A 322 -7.32 23.02 4.74
CA LEU A 322 -6.58 24.08 4.05
C LEU A 322 -6.57 25.36 4.88
N SER A 323 -5.43 26.03 4.92
CA SER A 323 -5.27 27.43 5.30
C SER A 323 -4.76 28.19 4.10
N ILE A 324 -5.62 29.00 3.49
CA ILE A 324 -5.30 29.84 2.34
C ILE A 324 -5.10 31.26 2.82
N THR A 325 -3.96 31.86 2.51
CA THR A 325 -3.68 33.27 2.82
C THR A 325 -3.25 34.00 1.56
N PHE A 326 -3.74 35.23 1.37
CA PHE A 326 -3.34 36.10 0.27
C PHE A 326 -3.57 37.56 0.65
N ASP A 327 -2.89 38.46 -0.04
CA ASP A 327 -3.18 39.88 -0.03
C ASP A 327 -4.11 40.22 -1.19
N PHE A 328 -5.09 41.08 -0.94
CA PHE A 328 -5.96 41.61 -1.95
C PHE A 328 -6.03 43.13 -1.86
N PHE A 329 -6.29 43.77 -2.99
CA PHE A 329 -6.28 45.21 -3.14
C PHE A 329 -7.46 45.65 -4.00
N ALA A 330 -8.11 46.71 -3.56
CA ALA A 330 -9.06 47.48 -4.33
C ALA A 330 -8.62 48.94 -4.25
N TYR A 331 -8.36 49.60 -5.40
CA TYR A 331 -7.86 50.97 -5.38
C TYR A 331 -7.96 51.68 -6.74
N ASN A 332 -7.62 52.98 -6.74
CA ASN A 332 -7.52 53.84 -7.91
C ASN A 332 -8.81 53.85 -8.75
N GLY A 333 -9.93 54.13 -8.07
CA GLY A 333 -11.29 53.97 -8.58
C GLY A 333 -12.32 54.74 -7.75
N THR A 334 -13.60 54.41 -7.92
CA THR A 334 -14.73 55.07 -7.23
C THR A 334 -15.40 54.21 -6.15
N GLY A 335 -15.00 52.94 -5.99
CA GLY A 335 -15.62 51.97 -5.06
C GLY A 335 -16.57 51.00 -5.78
N ALA A 336 -16.00 50.09 -6.59
CA ALA A 336 -16.68 49.11 -7.43
C ALA A 336 -17.26 47.94 -6.62
N ASP A 337 -17.45 46.76 -7.24
CA ASP A 337 -18.10 45.64 -6.57
C ASP A 337 -17.13 44.81 -5.74
N GLY A 338 -16.03 44.30 -6.31
CA GLY A 338 -14.99 43.62 -5.51
C GLY A 338 -14.41 42.34 -6.11
N THR A 339 -13.92 41.47 -5.23
CA THR A 339 -13.14 40.26 -5.57
C THR A 339 -13.72 39.01 -4.89
N THR A 340 -13.68 37.87 -5.56
CA THR A 340 -14.06 36.57 -5.01
C THR A 340 -12.88 35.61 -5.00
N PHE A 341 -12.61 34.96 -3.87
CA PHE A 341 -11.89 33.68 -3.86
C PHE A 341 -12.89 32.56 -4.00
N PHE A 342 -12.62 31.54 -4.81
CA PHE A 342 -13.54 30.43 -4.98
C PHE A 342 -12.87 29.06 -5.14
N LEU A 343 -13.64 28.03 -4.85
CA LEU A 343 -13.34 26.63 -5.13
C LEU A 343 -14.22 26.12 -6.27
N ILE A 344 -13.64 25.31 -7.15
CA ILE A 344 -14.37 24.60 -8.21
C ILE A 344 -14.05 23.10 -8.20
N ASP A 345 -14.94 22.32 -8.82
CA ASP A 345 -14.71 20.90 -9.09
C ASP A 345 -13.34 20.67 -9.75
N SER A 346 -12.61 19.64 -9.29
CA SER A 346 -11.25 19.36 -9.76
C SER A 346 -11.13 19.06 -11.26
N ASN A 347 -12.23 18.66 -11.91
CA ASN A 347 -12.27 18.33 -13.33
C ASN A 347 -12.79 19.49 -14.20
N ALA A 348 -13.30 20.57 -13.59
CA ALA A 348 -13.80 21.72 -14.32
C ALA A 348 -12.65 22.52 -14.97
N ASN A 349 -12.93 23.03 -16.18
CA ASN A 349 -12.02 23.85 -16.97
C ASN A 349 -12.78 25.05 -17.56
N PRO A 350 -13.27 25.97 -16.71
CA PRO A 350 -14.07 27.10 -17.15
C PRO A 350 -13.32 27.94 -18.17
N ARG A 351 -14.05 28.47 -19.16
CA ARG A 351 -13.52 29.41 -20.16
C ARG A 351 -13.97 30.84 -19.93
N GLU A 352 -14.96 31.02 -19.07
CA GLU A 352 -15.66 32.28 -18.85
C GLU A 352 -15.78 32.52 -17.35
N ALA A 353 -15.60 33.79 -16.95
CA ALA A 353 -15.98 34.21 -15.61
C ALA A 353 -17.49 34.12 -15.43
N GLY A 354 -17.95 34.09 -14.18
CA GLY A 354 -19.33 34.46 -13.86
C GLY A 354 -19.66 35.91 -14.26
N SER A 355 -20.87 36.36 -13.98
CA SER A 355 -21.32 37.68 -14.42
C SER A 355 -20.58 38.82 -13.72
N PHE A 356 -20.62 40.00 -14.34
CA PHE A 356 -20.03 41.21 -13.79
C PHE A 356 -20.91 41.85 -12.70
N GLY A 357 -20.47 42.98 -12.13
CA GLY A 357 -21.16 43.68 -11.05
C GLY A 357 -21.24 42.84 -9.78
N GLY A 358 -22.43 42.78 -9.17
CA GLY A 358 -22.68 42.07 -7.91
C GLY A 358 -22.43 40.57 -7.94
N SER A 359 -22.13 39.96 -9.08
CA SER A 359 -21.78 38.54 -9.19
C SER A 359 -20.31 38.25 -8.93
N LEU A 360 -19.47 39.30 -8.93
CA LEU A 360 -18.04 39.26 -8.66
C LEU A 360 -17.29 38.20 -9.49
N GLY A 361 -17.78 37.88 -10.68
CA GLY A 361 -17.21 36.86 -11.55
C GLY A 361 -17.33 35.41 -11.05
N TYR A 362 -18.06 35.15 -9.96
CA TYR A 362 -18.35 33.79 -9.46
C TYR A 362 -19.78 33.35 -9.75
N ALA A 363 -20.77 34.19 -9.45
CA ALA A 363 -22.18 33.85 -9.55
C ALA A 363 -22.82 34.25 -10.90
N GLN A 364 -24.04 33.77 -11.13
CA GLN A 364 -24.88 34.15 -12.26
C GLN A 364 -25.52 35.53 -12.10
N ARG A 365 -25.94 36.12 -13.21
CA ARG A 365 -26.84 37.28 -13.24
C ARG A 365 -28.03 36.99 -14.14
N ARG A 366 -29.23 37.05 -13.57
CA ARG A 366 -30.47 36.99 -14.36
C ARG A 366 -30.96 38.39 -14.71
N SER A 367 -31.45 38.54 -15.93
CA SER A 367 -32.01 39.79 -16.41
C SER A 367 -33.53 39.85 -16.16
N THR A 368 -34.02 41.02 -15.74
CA THR A 368 -35.46 41.32 -15.77
C THR A 368 -35.92 41.85 -17.12
N ASP A 369 -34.98 42.27 -17.98
CA ASP A 369 -35.23 42.66 -19.35
C ASP A 369 -35.24 41.40 -20.25
N PRO A 370 -36.37 41.07 -20.90
CA PRO A 370 -36.50 39.88 -21.74
C PRO A 370 -35.58 39.89 -22.98
N ASP A 371 -35.06 41.04 -23.39
CA ASP A 371 -34.15 41.16 -24.54
C ASP A 371 -32.66 41.01 -24.15
N THR A 372 -32.36 41.04 -22.85
CA THR A 372 -31.00 40.83 -22.32
C THR A 372 -30.87 39.39 -21.79
N PRO A 373 -29.95 38.56 -22.34
CA PRO A 373 -29.83 37.17 -21.92
C PRO A 373 -29.27 37.04 -20.50
N ASP A 374 -29.73 36.02 -19.78
CA ASP A 374 -29.13 35.63 -18.50
C ASP A 374 -27.66 35.22 -18.69
N GLU A 375 -26.83 35.63 -17.73
CA GLU A 375 -25.41 35.29 -17.72
C GLU A 375 -25.12 34.20 -16.69
N PRO A 376 -24.43 33.12 -17.08
CA PRO A 376 -24.11 32.02 -16.17
C PRO A 376 -23.05 32.45 -15.13
N GLY A 377 -23.04 31.75 -14.00
CA GLY A 377 -21.90 31.76 -13.08
C GLY A 377 -20.76 30.87 -13.55
N ILE A 378 -19.68 30.84 -12.78
CA ILE A 378 -18.47 30.09 -13.14
C ILE A 378 -18.69 28.57 -13.17
N GLU A 379 -18.25 27.92 -14.24
CA GLU A 379 -18.41 26.47 -14.39
C GLU A 379 -17.72 25.70 -13.26
N GLY A 380 -18.45 24.76 -12.66
CA GLY A 380 -17.94 23.93 -11.56
C GLY A 380 -17.86 24.63 -10.21
N GLY A 381 -18.42 25.84 -10.05
CA GLY A 381 -18.44 26.59 -8.80
C GLY A 381 -18.98 25.79 -7.62
N TYR A 382 -18.19 25.71 -6.55
CA TYR A 382 -18.56 24.99 -5.32
C TYR A 382 -18.71 25.90 -4.10
N LEU A 383 -17.74 26.80 -3.88
CA LEU A 383 -17.78 27.75 -2.77
C LEU A 383 -17.18 29.08 -3.25
N GLY A 384 -17.95 30.15 -3.17
CA GLY A 384 -17.50 31.51 -3.45
C GLY A 384 -17.43 32.34 -2.17
N ILE A 385 -16.32 33.04 -1.98
CA ILE A 385 -16.06 33.94 -0.86
C ILE A 385 -15.82 35.33 -1.44
N GLY A 386 -16.88 36.11 -1.49
CA GLY A 386 -16.86 37.47 -2.04
C GLY A 386 -16.44 38.48 -0.98
N PHE A 387 -15.39 39.24 -1.28
CA PHE A 387 -14.99 40.45 -0.60
C PHE A 387 -15.62 41.59 -1.39
N ASP A 388 -16.77 42.06 -0.89
CA ASP A 388 -17.74 42.87 -1.63
C ASP A 388 -17.80 44.28 -1.04
N GLU A 389 -17.43 45.25 -1.86
CA GLU A 389 -17.32 46.66 -1.53
C GLU A 389 -18.68 47.35 -1.65
N PHE A 390 -19.39 47.11 -2.75
CA PHE A 390 -20.69 47.73 -3.01
C PHE A 390 -21.86 47.03 -2.29
N GLY A 391 -21.73 45.74 -2.02
CA GLY A 391 -22.66 44.96 -1.19
C GLY A 391 -23.71 44.14 -1.96
N ASN A 392 -23.58 44.02 -3.28
CA ASN A 392 -24.56 43.32 -4.12
C ASN A 392 -24.32 41.81 -4.23
N PHE A 393 -23.16 41.31 -3.82
CA PHE A 393 -22.87 39.89 -3.81
C PHE A 393 -23.63 39.16 -2.72
N ALA A 394 -24.08 39.81 -1.65
CA ALA A 394 -25.07 39.21 -0.73
C ALA A 394 -26.50 39.20 -1.32
N ASN A 395 -26.80 40.09 -2.27
CA ASN A 395 -28.13 40.31 -2.81
C ASN A 395 -28.62 39.18 -3.74
N ASP A 396 -29.91 38.89 -3.70
CA ASP A 396 -30.60 37.94 -4.57
C ASP A 396 -31.42 38.60 -5.70
N GLY A 397 -31.31 39.93 -5.87
CA GLY A 397 -32.02 40.67 -6.92
C GLY A 397 -31.79 40.14 -8.35
N GLU A 398 -30.67 39.45 -8.57
CA GLU A 398 -30.27 38.87 -9.86
C GLU A 398 -30.42 37.34 -9.92
N GLY A 399 -31.24 36.75 -9.03
CA GLY A 399 -31.65 35.34 -9.10
C GLY A 399 -30.55 34.34 -8.72
N ARG A 400 -29.70 34.70 -7.75
CA ARG A 400 -28.62 33.84 -7.18
C ARG A 400 -29.10 32.83 -6.15
N GLY A 401 -30.39 32.86 -5.80
CA GLY A 401 -31.03 32.03 -4.80
C GLY A 401 -30.85 32.51 -3.36
N GLY A 402 -31.94 32.41 -2.61
CA GLY A 402 -31.97 32.56 -1.15
C GLY A 402 -31.70 31.23 -0.45
N GLY A 403 -31.10 31.32 0.74
CA GLY A 403 -30.74 30.15 1.53
C GLY A 403 -30.50 30.45 3.00
N PHE A 404 -31.15 31.49 3.57
CA PHE A 404 -30.90 31.91 4.94
C PHE A 404 -31.06 30.75 5.92
N VAL A 405 -29.99 30.45 6.64
CA VAL A 405 -29.94 29.46 7.71
C VAL A 405 -29.53 30.18 8.97
N GLU A 406 -30.34 30.08 10.03
CA GLU A 406 -29.93 30.62 11.34
C GLU A 406 -28.59 30.00 11.79
N PRO A 407 -27.73 30.75 12.51
CA PRO A 407 -26.48 30.21 13.04
C PRO A 407 -26.69 28.88 13.79
N GLY A 408 -26.06 27.81 13.30
CA GLY A 408 -26.13 26.47 13.88
C GLY A 408 -27.10 25.50 13.20
N SER A 409 -27.87 25.94 12.21
CA SER A 409 -28.73 25.06 11.39
C SER A 409 -27.99 24.49 10.17
N PRO A 410 -28.36 23.29 9.66
CA PRO A 410 -27.75 22.68 8.48
C PRO A 410 -28.11 23.45 7.20
N LEU A 411 -27.19 23.49 6.23
CA LEU A 411 -27.42 24.15 4.94
C LEU A 411 -28.66 23.57 4.22
N PRO A 412 -29.50 24.40 3.57
CA PRO A 412 -30.75 23.93 2.97
C PRO A 412 -30.42 23.01 1.78
N ALA A 413 -31.10 21.87 1.70
CA ALA A 413 -30.92 20.92 0.60
C ALA A 413 -31.37 21.48 -0.77
N ASN A 414 -32.27 22.47 -0.78
CA ASN A 414 -32.86 23.04 -1.99
C ASN A 414 -32.58 24.54 -2.07
N CYS A 415 -31.60 24.89 -2.90
CA CYS A 415 -31.39 26.26 -3.37
C CYS A 415 -32.59 26.66 -4.21
N THR A 416 -33.46 27.55 -3.70
CA THR A 416 -34.62 28.02 -4.45
C THR A 416 -34.29 29.41 -5.00
N PRO A 417 -34.19 29.60 -6.33
CA PRO A 417 -34.07 30.94 -6.91
C PRO A 417 -35.26 31.79 -6.45
N SER A 418 -35.01 32.99 -5.94
CA SER A 418 -36.13 33.88 -5.66
C SER A 418 -36.79 34.34 -6.95
N PRO A 419 -38.10 34.63 -6.92
CA PRO A 419 -38.72 35.43 -7.97
C PRO A 419 -37.94 36.74 -8.12
N LEU A 420 -37.55 37.08 -9.35
CA LEU A 420 -36.81 38.31 -9.65
C LEU A 420 -37.50 39.51 -9.00
N GLY A 421 -36.74 40.36 -8.30
CA GLY A 421 -37.24 41.60 -7.70
C GLY A 421 -37.90 41.50 -6.32
N ARG A 422 -37.85 40.36 -5.62
CA ARG A 422 -38.27 40.27 -4.20
C ARG A 422 -37.14 39.71 -3.31
N PRO A 423 -36.58 40.48 -2.36
CA PRO A 423 -35.50 39.98 -1.51
C PRO A 423 -36.04 38.93 -0.53
N PRO A 424 -35.56 37.67 -0.54
CA PRO A 424 -35.87 36.69 0.50
C PRO A 424 -34.99 36.88 1.74
N ILE A 425 -33.91 37.67 1.62
CA ILE A 425 -32.92 37.93 2.67
C ILE A 425 -33.39 39.15 3.47
N PRO A 426 -33.56 39.04 4.81
CA PRO A 426 -33.94 40.17 5.64
C PRO A 426 -32.94 41.32 5.55
N GLU A 427 -33.43 42.55 5.53
CA GLU A 427 -32.61 43.73 5.83
C GLU A 427 -31.95 43.57 7.20
N PRO A 428 -30.68 44.00 7.38
CA PRO A 428 -29.88 44.82 6.47
C PRO A 428 -28.96 44.03 5.50
N ILE A 429 -29.14 42.71 5.36
CA ILE A 429 -28.17 41.82 4.67
C ILE A 429 -28.41 41.80 3.14
N ASN A 430 -29.54 42.33 2.68
CA ASN A 430 -29.93 42.45 1.28
C ASN A 430 -28.89 43.23 0.44
N ARG A 431 -28.28 44.26 1.03
CA ARG A 431 -27.21 45.08 0.42
C ARG A 431 -26.24 45.51 1.51
N ALA A 432 -25.21 44.68 1.72
CA ALA A 432 -24.23 44.87 2.78
C ALA A 432 -22.91 45.38 2.17
N PRO A 433 -22.71 46.70 2.01
CA PRO A 433 -21.44 47.23 1.54
C PRO A 433 -20.31 46.87 2.51
N ASP A 434 -19.08 46.84 2.01
CA ASP A 434 -17.89 46.50 2.79
C ASP A 434 -18.05 45.21 3.60
N SER A 435 -18.46 44.12 2.95
CA SER A 435 -18.74 42.86 3.63
C SER A 435 -18.08 41.66 2.96
N VAL A 436 -17.94 40.58 3.73
CA VAL A 436 -17.55 39.26 3.22
C VAL A 436 -18.77 38.36 3.17
N THR A 437 -18.99 37.70 2.05
CA THR A 437 -20.15 36.83 1.82
C THR A 437 -19.72 35.46 1.32
N LEU A 438 -20.34 34.41 1.86
CA LEU A 438 -20.22 33.04 1.39
C LEU A 438 -21.40 32.68 0.48
N ARG A 439 -21.10 32.12 -0.69
CA ARG A 439 -22.06 31.52 -1.62
C ARG A 439 -21.72 30.07 -1.92
N GLY A 440 -22.75 29.25 -2.05
CA GLY A 440 -22.62 27.81 -2.26
C GLY A 440 -22.38 27.39 -3.72
N PRO A 441 -22.53 26.08 -4.01
CA PRO A 441 -22.29 25.52 -5.33
C PRO A 441 -23.30 26.02 -6.35
N GLY A 442 -22.89 26.08 -7.62
CA GLY A 442 -23.78 26.48 -8.70
C GLY A 442 -23.32 26.05 -10.09
N ALA A 443 -24.26 26.05 -11.02
CA ALA A 443 -24.05 25.68 -12.42
C ALA A 443 -24.98 26.49 -13.33
N GLY A 444 -24.41 27.11 -14.35
CA GLY A 444 -25.15 27.99 -15.25
C GLY A 444 -25.82 29.12 -14.48
N THR A 445 -27.14 29.26 -14.62
CA THR A 445 -27.96 30.29 -13.97
C THR A 445 -28.68 29.81 -12.69
N THR A 446 -28.24 28.68 -12.14
CA THR A 446 -28.86 28.01 -11.00
C THR A 446 -27.84 27.67 -9.91
N GLY A 447 -28.29 27.60 -8.66
CA GLY A 447 -27.39 27.47 -7.51
C GLY A 447 -26.82 28.83 -7.09
N TYR A 448 -25.61 28.82 -6.52
CA TYR A 448 -24.89 29.98 -5.97
C TYR A 448 -25.57 30.62 -4.75
N CYS A 449 -26.31 29.81 -4.01
CA CYS A 449 -27.11 30.26 -2.89
C CYS A 449 -26.31 30.99 -1.81
N PHE A 450 -26.92 32.01 -1.23
CA PHE A 450 -26.38 32.70 -0.05
C PHE A 450 -26.21 31.72 1.13
N LEU A 451 -25.05 31.74 1.78
CA LEU A 451 -24.74 30.89 2.94
C LEU A 451 -24.51 31.72 4.22
N ALA A 452 -23.72 32.79 4.13
CA ALA A 452 -23.40 33.66 5.25
C ALA A 452 -22.89 35.03 4.77
N ASN A 453 -23.00 36.05 5.61
CA ASN A 453 -22.42 37.38 5.39
C ASN A 453 -21.91 37.95 6.73
N SER A 454 -20.87 38.76 6.68
CA SER A 454 -20.25 39.38 7.87
C SER A 454 -21.03 40.57 8.42
N GLY A 455 -21.95 41.13 7.63
CA GLY A 455 -22.41 42.51 7.74
C GLY A 455 -21.33 43.51 7.28
N PRO A 456 -21.67 44.81 7.21
CA PRO A 456 -20.70 45.85 6.93
C PRO A 456 -19.56 45.87 7.95
N LEU A 457 -18.33 45.94 7.45
CA LEU A 457 -17.10 45.93 8.24
C LEU A 457 -16.61 47.36 8.39
N GLY A 458 -16.50 47.85 9.64
CA GLY A 458 -16.19 49.25 9.92
C GLY A 458 -14.84 49.76 9.39
N ALA A 459 -13.90 48.85 9.06
CA ALA A 459 -12.61 49.19 8.46
C ALA A 459 -12.63 49.21 6.91
N GLY A 460 -13.74 48.82 6.29
CA GLY A 460 -13.90 48.72 4.84
C GLY A 460 -13.17 47.52 4.22
N ILE A 461 -13.80 46.89 3.23
CA ILE A 461 -13.13 45.93 2.35
C ILE A 461 -12.23 46.68 1.37
N ASP A 462 -12.65 47.86 0.95
CA ASP A 462 -11.85 48.84 0.20
C ASP A 462 -11.50 50.07 1.07
N ASN A 463 -10.44 50.76 0.69
CA ASN A 463 -10.26 52.17 0.97
C ASN A 463 -10.45 52.94 -0.34
N ASN A 464 -11.65 53.48 -0.58
CA ASN A 464 -12.05 54.16 -1.81
C ASN A 464 -11.23 55.42 -2.17
N THR A 465 -10.36 55.89 -1.27
CA THR A 465 -9.39 56.99 -1.52
C THR A 465 -7.98 56.49 -1.82
N ALA A 466 -7.73 55.18 -1.71
CA ALA A 466 -6.42 54.61 -1.94
C ALA A 466 -6.05 54.74 -3.42
N THR A 467 -4.86 55.28 -3.65
CA THR A 467 -4.23 55.41 -4.98
C THR A 467 -3.05 54.45 -5.16
N SER A 468 -2.75 53.63 -4.15
CA SER A 468 -1.65 52.67 -4.19
C SER A 468 -1.96 51.40 -3.41
N ARG A 469 -1.31 50.28 -3.78
CA ARG A 469 -1.38 49.01 -3.05
C ARG A 469 -1.06 49.14 -1.57
N ALA A 470 -0.11 49.99 -1.20
CA ALA A 470 0.31 50.17 0.19
C ALA A 470 -0.83 50.67 1.09
N LEU A 471 -1.69 51.55 0.56
CA LEU A 471 -2.85 52.10 1.28
C LEU A 471 -4.08 51.19 1.19
N ALA A 472 -4.17 50.41 0.12
CA ALA A 472 -5.31 49.54 -0.18
C ALA A 472 -5.19 48.13 0.43
N ARG A 473 -4.00 47.73 0.89
CA ARG A 473 -3.72 46.35 1.29
C ARG A 473 -4.70 45.85 2.34
N ARG A 474 -5.26 44.68 2.06
CA ARG A 474 -5.93 43.80 3.01
C ARG A 474 -5.33 42.41 2.86
N SER A 475 -5.35 41.61 3.92
CA SER A 475 -4.95 40.20 3.84
C SER A 475 -6.11 39.31 4.26
N ALA A 476 -6.41 38.28 3.49
CA ALA A 476 -7.42 37.29 3.83
C ALA A 476 -6.75 36.00 4.34
N ARG A 477 -7.40 35.34 5.30
CA ARG A 477 -7.13 33.96 5.67
C ARG A 477 -8.42 33.15 5.65
N ILE A 478 -8.46 32.14 4.80
CA ILE A 478 -9.57 31.20 4.67
C ILE A 478 -9.13 29.86 5.23
N THR A 479 -9.90 29.34 6.19
CA THR A 479 -9.65 28.05 6.83
C THR A 479 -10.74 27.07 6.44
N LEU A 480 -10.36 25.91 5.91
CA LEU A 480 -11.23 24.79 5.54
C LEU A 480 -10.84 23.57 6.37
N THR A 481 -11.69 23.12 7.29
CA THR A 481 -11.36 21.97 8.15
C THR A 481 -11.51 20.63 7.41
N PRO A 482 -10.70 19.61 7.74
CA PRO A 482 -10.82 18.28 7.14
C PRO A 482 -11.96 17.45 7.75
N GLY A 483 -12.28 16.34 7.09
CA GLY A 483 -13.12 15.27 7.62
C GLY A 483 -14.57 15.29 7.12
N ALA A 484 -15.41 14.46 7.72
CA ALA A 484 -16.77 14.19 7.23
C ALA A 484 -17.75 15.37 7.38
N ASN A 485 -17.41 16.38 8.20
CA ASN A 485 -18.22 17.59 8.39
C ASN A 485 -17.31 18.82 8.28
N PRO A 486 -16.82 19.14 7.08
CA PRO A 486 -15.89 20.23 6.88
C PRO A 486 -16.56 21.57 7.17
N THR A 487 -15.78 22.53 7.63
CA THR A 487 -16.21 23.89 7.97
C THR A 487 -15.35 24.93 7.26
N VAL A 488 -15.92 26.10 7.05
CA VAL A 488 -15.29 27.27 6.44
C VAL A 488 -15.26 28.39 7.48
N ARG A 489 -14.10 29.03 7.64
CA ARG A 489 -13.93 30.27 8.42
C ARG A 489 -13.16 31.27 7.59
N VAL A 490 -13.54 32.55 7.68
CA VAL A 490 -12.86 33.64 6.97
C VAL A 490 -12.42 34.69 7.96
N GLU A 491 -11.15 35.07 7.85
CA GLU A 491 -10.53 36.14 8.60
C GLU A 491 -9.93 37.17 7.65
N VAL A 492 -9.96 38.44 8.04
CA VAL A 492 -9.37 39.55 7.28
C VAL A 492 -8.49 40.38 8.21
N ASP A 493 -7.32 40.73 7.75
CA ASP A 493 -6.41 41.69 8.36
C ASP A 493 -6.55 43.04 7.65
N PHE A 494 -7.00 44.05 8.39
CA PHE A 494 -7.16 45.43 7.94
C PHE A 494 -5.93 46.31 8.26
N GLY A 495 -4.80 45.70 8.65
CA GLY A 495 -3.56 46.37 9.06
C GLY A 495 -3.22 46.22 10.56
N GLY A 496 -4.09 45.55 11.34
CA GLY A 496 -3.94 45.37 12.79
C GLY A 496 -3.88 43.91 13.25
N GLY A 497 -3.79 42.96 12.31
CA GLY A 497 -3.90 41.52 12.54
C GLY A 497 -5.23 40.94 12.07
N PHE A 498 -5.25 39.62 11.85
CA PHE A 498 -6.44 38.89 11.39
C PHE A 498 -7.60 38.96 12.38
N GLN A 499 -8.76 39.40 11.88
CA GLN A 499 -10.05 39.41 12.57
C GLN A 499 -11.00 38.42 11.92
N THR A 500 -11.78 37.68 12.71
CA THR A 500 -12.79 36.77 12.16
C THR A 500 -14.00 37.56 11.67
N VAL A 501 -14.22 37.54 10.36
CA VAL A 501 -15.36 38.22 9.71
C VAL A 501 -16.49 37.25 9.39
N ILE A 502 -16.15 35.98 9.13
CA ILE A 502 -17.10 34.87 9.08
C ILE A 502 -16.63 33.80 10.07
N ALA A 503 -17.40 33.64 11.15
CA ALA A 503 -17.20 32.54 12.10
C ALA A 503 -17.40 31.18 11.43
N GLU A 504 -16.90 30.12 12.06
CA GLU A 504 -16.91 28.77 11.49
C GLU A 504 -18.32 28.31 11.07
N ARG A 505 -18.50 28.05 9.77
CA ARG A 505 -19.75 27.59 9.15
C ARG A 505 -19.57 26.20 8.54
N PRO A 506 -20.59 25.33 8.54
CA PRO A 506 -20.55 24.11 7.74
C PRO A 506 -20.27 24.42 6.27
N ALA A 507 -19.37 23.67 5.64
CA ALA A 507 -19.19 23.75 4.20
C ALA A 507 -20.41 23.18 3.45
N PRO A 508 -20.62 23.55 2.18
CA PRO A 508 -21.72 23.02 1.39
C PRO A 508 -21.77 21.48 1.34
N PRO A 509 -22.95 20.86 1.17
CA PRO A 509 -23.04 19.41 0.94
C PRO A 509 -22.18 18.97 -0.26
N GLY A 510 -21.67 17.74 -0.20
CA GLY A 510 -20.87 17.17 -1.29
C GLY A 510 -19.48 17.80 -1.43
N PHE A 511 -18.81 18.12 -0.32
CA PHE A 511 -17.43 18.61 -0.30
C PHE A 511 -16.47 17.54 -0.88
N PRO A 512 -15.92 17.71 -2.10
CA PRO A 512 -15.01 16.73 -2.69
C PRO A 512 -13.67 16.65 -1.96
N GLU A 513 -13.02 15.50 -2.18
CA GLU A 513 -11.70 15.18 -1.64
C GLU A 513 -10.59 16.06 -2.24
N ALA A 514 -10.85 16.71 -3.39
CA ALA A 514 -9.95 17.66 -4.04
C ALA A 514 -10.71 18.76 -4.80
N PHE A 515 -10.10 19.94 -4.93
CA PHE A 515 -10.63 21.09 -5.68
C PHE A 515 -9.53 21.79 -6.46
N LYS A 516 -9.91 22.50 -7.53
CA LYS A 516 -9.13 23.65 -7.99
C LYS A 516 -9.64 24.91 -7.25
N PHE A 517 -8.80 25.93 -7.14
CA PHE A 517 -9.19 27.20 -6.55
C PHE A 517 -8.76 28.35 -7.46
N GLY A 518 -9.40 29.50 -7.29
CA GLY A 518 -9.10 30.67 -8.08
C GLY A 518 -9.59 31.96 -7.47
N PHE A 519 -9.36 33.02 -8.21
CA PHE A 519 -9.87 34.35 -7.94
C PHE A 519 -10.66 34.84 -9.13
N ALA A 520 -11.72 35.58 -8.86
CA ALA A 520 -12.39 36.40 -9.84
C ALA A 520 -12.57 37.79 -9.26
N ALA A 521 -12.72 38.80 -10.09
CA ALA A 521 -13.14 40.11 -9.64
C ALA A 521 -14.06 40.73 -10.67
N SER A 522 -14.81 41.74 -10.24
CA SER A 522 -15.68 42.46 -11.13
C SER A 522 -15.89 43.91 -10.73
N THR A 523 -16.16 44.71 -11.74
CA THR A 523 -16.74 46.04 -11.60
C THR A 523 -18.12 46.05 -12.28
N GLY A 524 -18.99 46.96 -11.84
CA GLY A 524 -20.25 47.32 -12.49
C GLY A 524 -20.19 48.75 -12.99
N SER A 525 -21.16 49.58 -12.62
CA SER A 525 -21.23 51.01 -12.99
C SER A 525 -20.18 51.90 -12.30
N GLN A 526 -19.26 51.31 -11.57
CA GLN A 526 -18.19 51.96 -10.82
C GLN A 526 -16.85 51.32 -11.20
N THR A 527 -15.73 51.92 -10.84
CA THR A 527 -14.41 51.44 -11.29
C THR A 527 -13.48 51.18 -10.12
N ASN A 528 -12.68 50.11 -10.16
CA ASN A 528 -11.53 49.86 -9.28
C ASN A 528 -10.53 48.93 -9.97
N LEU A 529 -9.26 49.03 -9.57
CA LEU A 529 -8.29 47.96 -9.78
C LEU A 529 -8.48 46.91 -8.69
N HIS A 530 -8.71 45.66 -9.09
CA HIS A 530 -8.72 44.51 -8.19
C HIS A 530 -7.49 43.65 -8.42
N GLU A 531 -6.70 43.44 -7.37
CA GLU A 531 -5.42 42.74 -7.49
C GLU A 531 -5.15 41.78 -6.33
N ILE A 532 -4.27 40.80 -6.58
CA ILE A 532 -3.86 39.76 -5.63
C ILE A 532 -2.33 39.69 -5.55
N GLN A 533 -1.81 39.50 -4.32
CA GLN A 533 -0.40 39.16 -4.07
C GLN A 533 -0.27 38.08 -2.99
N ASN A 534 0.91 37.47 -2.91
CA ASN A 534 1.36 36.65 -1.76
C ASN A 534 0.40 35.51 -1.39
N LEU A 535 -0.11 34.79 -2.40
CA LEU A 535 -0.93 33.61 -2.19
C LEU A 535 -0.07 32.47 -1.61
N VAL A 536 -0.54 31.90 -0.50
CA VAL A 536 0.00 30.70 0.11
C VAL A 536 -1.15 29.79 0.51
N VAL A 537 -1.11 28.54 0.06
CA VAL A 537 -2.02 27.46 0.45
C VAL A 537 -1.25 26.48 1.31
N ARG A 538 -1.70 26.25 2.53
CA ARG A 538 -1.11 25.32 3.48
C ARG A 538 -2.10 24.25 3.89
N SER A 539 -1.61 23.08 4.30
CA SER A 539 -2.41 22.11 5.02
C SER A 539 -2.68 22.57 6.46
N LEU A 540 -3.82 22.22 7.05
CA LEU A 540 -4.06 22.46 8.48
C LEU A 540 -3.41 21.40 9.36
N THR A 541 -3.45 20.16 8.91
CA THR A 541 -2.72 19.04 9.51
C THR A 541 -1.50 18.70 8.67
N PRO A 542 -0.42 18.18 9.27
CA PRO A 542 0.76 17.75 8.53
C PRO A 542 0.39 16.75 7.44
N VAL A 543 0.93 16.96 6.25
CA VAL A 543 0.85 15.96 5.18
C VAL A 543 1.98 14.95 5.40
N PRO A 544 1.69 13.66 5.64
CA PRO A 544 2.74 12.64 5.68
C PRO A 544 3.49 12.61 4.35
N PRO A 545 4.82 12.38 4.35
CA PRO A 545 5.56 12.27 3.11
C PRO A 545 5.05 11.08 2.28
N ALA A 546 5.13 11.20 0.96
CA ALA A 546 4.88 10.06 0.08
C ALA A 546 5.93 8.97 0.36
N GLN A 547 5.50 7.71 0.32
CA GLN A 547 6.35 6.55 0.63
C GLN A 547 6.22 5.51 -0.48
N LEU A 548 7.29 4.76 -0.69
CA LEU A 548 7.34 3.60 -1.57
C LEU A 548 7.97 2.46 -0.76
N GLY A 549 7.41 1.26 -0.87
CA GLY A 549 8.00 0.06 -0.31
C GLY A 549 8.23 -0.97 -1.40
N VAL A 550 9.33 -1.70 -1.31
CA VAL A 550 9.75 -2.76 -2.20
C VAL A 550 10.14 -3.97 -1.37
N ALA A 551 9.60 -5.13 -1.72
CA ALA A 551 10.07 -6.41 -1.23
C ALA A 551 10.42 -7.30 -2.41
N LYS A 552 11.42 -8.15 -2.21
CA LYS A 552 11.88 -9.08 -3.23
C LYS A 552 11.97 -10.48 -2.64
N GLN A 553 11.29 -11.40 -3.32
CA GLN A 553 11.28 -12.80 -3.01
C GLN A 553 11.95 -13.58 -4.14
N VAL A 554 12.79 -14.54 -3.76
CA VAL A 554 13.29 -15.58 -4.67
C VAL A 554 12.47 -16.85 -4.46
N GLY A 555 12.03 -17.48 -5.55
CA GLY A 555 11.43 -18.81 -5.50
C GLY A 555 12.49 -19.91 -5.51
N VAL A 556 12.06 -21.17 -5.60
CA VAL A 556 12.98 -22.31 -5.59
C VAL A 556 13.78 -22.33 -6.91
N PRO A 557 15.13 -22.31 -6.87
CA PRO A 557 15.94 -22.52 -8.06
C PRO A 557 15.63 -23.86 -8.72
N VAL A 558 15.39 -23.85 -10.03
CA VAL A 558 15.12 -25.06 -10.82
C VAL A 558 16.35 -25.42 -11.64
N ASN A 559 16.88 -26.63 -11.47
CA ASN A 559 17.97 -27.15 -12.29
C ASN A 559 17.45 -27.47 -13.70
N ASN A 560 18.07 -26.88 -14.73
CA ASN A 560 17.70 -27.12 -16.13
C ASN A 560 18.38 -28.36 -16.72
N ASN A 561 19.20 -29.08 -15.94
CA ASN A 561 19.92 -30.29 -16.37
C ASN A 561 20.94 -30.06 -17.49
N ASP A 562 21.41 -28.82 -17.67
CA ASP A 562 22.39 -28.40 -18.68
C ASP A 562 23.53 -27.55 -18.10
N GLY A 563 23.66 -27.54 -16.77
CA GLY A 563 24.58 -26.67 -16.03
C GLY A 563 24.02 -25.29 -15.70
N THR A 564 22.80 -24.95 -16.15
CA THR A 564 22.11 -23.69 -15.81
C THR A 564 20.94 -23.88 -14.85
N PHE A 565 20.54 -22.80 -14.19
CA PHE A 565 19.43 -22.75 -13.23
C PHE A 565 18.43 -21.67 -13.62
N THR A 566 17.15 -21.98 -13.51
CA THR A 566 16.09 -20.99 -13.61
C THR A 566 15.74 -20.49 -12.21
N ILE A 567 15.96 -19.19 -11.97
CA ILE A 567 15.73 -18.50 -10.70
C ILE A 567 14.49 -17.60 -10.84
N PRO A 568 13.33 -17.99 -10.31
CA PRO A 568 12.15 -17.14 -10.32
C PRO A 568 12.21 -16.06 -9.22
N TYR A 569 11.85 -14.83 -9.57
CA TYR A 569 11.72 -13.71 -8.64
C TYR A 569 10.32 -13.12 -8.68
N ILE A 570 9.89 -12.62 -7.52
CA ILE A 570 8.71 -11.79 -7.36
C ILE A 570 9.16 -10.51 -6.64
N ILE A 571 8.91 -9.36 -7.24
CA ILE A 571 9.06 -8.06 -6.59
C ILE A 571 7.67 -7.53 -6.27
N THR A 572 7.45 -7.21 -5.00
CA THR A 572 6.24 -6.56 -4.51
C THR A 572 6.55 -5.09 -4.29
N VAL A 573 5.76 -4.20 -4.90
CA VAL A 573 5.81 -2.76 -4.67
C VAL A 573 4.55 -2.30 -3.98
N GLN A 574 4.68 -1.46 -2.96
CA GLN A 574 3.58 -0.97 -2.15
C GLN A 574 3.70 0.54 -1.97
N ASN A 575 2.57 1.25 -2.07
CA ASN A 575 2.47 2.62 -1.64
C ASN A 575 1.68 2.66 -0.32
N PRO A 576 2.33 2.75 0.85
CA PRO A 576 1.64 2.78 2.14
C PRO A 576 1.12 4.17 2.51
N SER A 577 1.43 5.20 1.71
CA SER A 577 1.04 6.59 1.97
C SER A 577 -0.33 6.92 1.38
N ASP A 578 -0.90 8.07 1.79
CA ASP A 578 -2.14 8.64 1.24
C ASP A 578 -1.90 9.53 0.01
N ILE A 579 -0.72 9.39 -0.62
CA ILE A 579 -0.27 10.18 -1.78
C ILE A 579 0.07 9.21 -2.90
N ASN A 580 -0.43 9.45 -4.11
CA ASN A 580 -0.09 8.62 -5.26
C ASN A 580 1.40 8.75 -5.61
N VAL A 581 2.03 7.61 -5.91
CA VAL A 581 3.41 7.58 -6.44
C VAL A 581 3.33 7.51 -7.96
N ILE A 582 3.72 8.57 -8.64
CA ILE A 582 3.74 8.67 -10.10
C ILE A 582 5.11 8.30 -10.67
N ASN A 583 5.17 7.97 -11.96
CA ASN A 583 6.41 7.56 -12.66
C ASN A 583 7.14 6.41 -11.95
N LEU A 584 6.38 5.40 -11.51
CA LEU A 584 6.91 4.26 -10.78
C LEU A 584 7.90 3.47 -11.66
N GLN A 585 9.09 3.22 -11.12
CA GLN A 585 10.12 2.38 -11.72
C GLN A 585 10.66 1.39 -10.67
N VAL A 586 11.02 0.20 -11.13
CA VAL A 586 11.78 -0.78 -10.35
C VAL A 586 13.02 -1.12 -11.16
N THR A 587 14.20 -1.02 -10.56
CA THR A 587 15.45 -1.43 -11.19
C THR A 587 16.08 -2.62 -10.49
N ASP A 588 16.76 -3.46 -11.27
CA ASP A 588 17.41 -4.67 -10.77
C ASP A 588 18.70 -4.89 -11.58
N ASP A 589 19.84 -4.53 -10.98
CA ASP A 589 21.17 -4.69 -11.59
C ASP A 589 21.75 -6.05 -11.20
N LEU A 590 21.55 -7.02 -12.08
CA LEU A 590 22.00 -8.39 -11.89
C LEU A 590 23.51 -8.56 -12.09
N THR A 591 24.21 -7.57 -12.66
CA THR A 591 25.68 -7.61 -12.80
C THR A 591 26.39 -7.44 -11.46
N GLN A 592 25.76 -6.73 -10.52
CA GLN A 592 26.22 -6.61 -9.14
C GLN A 592 25.93 -7.87 -8.33
N THR A 593 24.86 -8.59 -8.68
CA THR A 593 24.46 -9.84 -8.03
C THR A 593 25.33 -11.01 -8.47
N PHE A 594 25.42 -11.25 -9.78
CA PHE A 594 26.09 -12.41 -10.35
C PHE A 594 27.51 -12.06 -10.79
N THR A 595 28.45 -12.27 -9.87
CA THR A 595 29.89 -12.01 -10.06
C THR A 595 30.69 -13.32 -10.08
N ASN A 596 32.03 -13.25 -10.11
CA ASN A 596 32.94 -14.40 -9.99
C ASN A 596 32.73 -15.50 -11.05
N GLY A 597 32.54 -15.08 -12.30
CA GLY A 597 32.39 -15.98 -13.44
C GLY A 597 30.99 -16.58 -13.59
N ALA A 598 30.04 -16.22 -12.72
CA ALA A 598 28.64 -16.48 -12.98
C ALA A 598 28.17 -15.66 -14.19
N THR A 599 27.34 -16.26 -15.04
CA THR A 599 26.71 -15.57 -16.17
C THR A 599 25.21 -15.73 -16.11
N PHE A 600 24.47 -14.77 -16.65
CA PHE A 600 23.01 -14.80 -16.58
C PHE A 600 22.36 -14.28 -17.86
N THR A 601 21.12 -14.71 -18.09
CA THR A 601 20.21 -14.14 -19.08
C THR A 601 18.80 -14.09 -18.51
N ILE A 602 17.95 -13.17 -18.98
CA ILE A 602 16.53 -13.16 -18.60
C ILE A 602 15.79 -14.22 -19.41
N VAL A 603 14.96 -15.02 -18.73
CA VAL A 603 14.12 -16.01 -19.40
C VAL A 603 13.12 -15.27 -20.30
N PRO A 604 13.05 -15.59 -21.61
CA PRO A 604 12.16 -14.89 -22.54
C PRO A 604 10.70 -14.85 -22.04
N ASN A 605 10.05 -13.69 -22.19
CA ASN A 605 8.66 -13.45 -21.78
C ASN A 605 8.37 -13.67 -20.27
N SER A 606 9.39 -13.78 -19.42
CA SER A 606 9.19 -14.00 -17.99
C SER A 606 8.87 -12.73 -17.20
N VAL A 607 9.25 -11.54 -17.71
CA VAL A 607 8.96 -10.25 -17.07
C VAL A 607 7.48 -9.93 -17.23
N GLN A 608 6.71 -10.03 -16.15
CA GLN A 608 5.25 -9.92 -16.18
C GLN A 608 4.71 -9.20 -14.96
N SER A 609 3.66 -8.40 -15.16
CA SER A 609 2.85 -7.83 -14.09
C SER A 609 1.38 -7.78 -14.54
N ALA A 610 0.46 -7.99 -13.60
CA ALA A 610 -0.97 -7.92 -13.89
C ALA A 610 -1.48 -6.47 -14.00
N THR A 611 -0.82 -5.54 -13.32
CA THR A 611 -1.30 -4.15 -13.14
C THR A 611 -0.30 -3.10 -13.60
N LEU A 612 0.98 -3.44 -13.72
CA LEU A 612 2.04 -2.51 -14.13
C LEU A 612 2.51 -2.82 -15.56
N ARG A 613 2.90 -1.78 -16.28
CA ARG A 613 3.49 -1.87 -17.60
C ARG A 613 4.98 -2.20 -17.49
N VAL A 614 5.29 -3.46 -17.77
CA VAL A 614 6.67 -3.97 -17.76
C VAL A 614 7.50 -3.45 -18.94
N ASN A 615 8.81 -3.38 -18.74
CA ASN A 615 9.78 -3.14 -19.81
C ASN A 615 10.19 -4.47 -20.46
N PRO A 616 9.82 -4.74 -21.73
CA PRO A 616 10.19 -5.98 -22.40
C PRO A 616 11.69 -6.09 -22.72
N ASN A 617 12.43 -4.97 -22.66
CA ASN A 617 13.87 -4.93 -22.95
C ASN A 617 14.74 -5.15 -21.71
N PHE A 618 14.14 -5.29 -20.52
CA PHE A 618 14.87 -5.59 -19.29
C PHE A 618 15.79 -6.78 -19.49
N ASN A 619 17.08 -6.56 -19.28
CA ASN A 619 18.11 -7.58 -19.40
C ASN A 619 18.97 -7.71 -18.13
N GLY A 620 18.71 -6.90 -17.11
CA GLY A 620 19.41 -6.91 -15.82
C GLY A 620 20.87 -6.48 -15.88
N SER A 621 21.32 -5.89 -17.00
CA SER A 621 22.69 -5.40 -17.19
C SER A 621 22.73 -4.01 -17.81
N SER A 622 22.70 -3.89 -19.14
CA SER A 622 22.65 -2.59 -19.82
C SER A 622 21.29 -1.92 -19.69
N ASP A 623 20.22 -2.70 -19.55
CA ASP A 623 18.88 -2.23 -19.21
C ASP A 623 18.42 -2.91 -17.92
N THR A 624 18.50 -2.15 -16.82
CA THR A 624 18.13 -2.58 -15.48
C THR A 624 16.71 -2.20 -15.11
N ASN A 625 15.97 -1.49 -15.97
CA ASN A 625 14.60 -1.06 -15.69
C ASN A 625 13.61 -2.20 -15.92
N LEU A 626 12.91 -2.66 -14.89
CA LEU A 626 11.86 -3.67 -14.99
C LEU A 626 10.53 -3.11 -15.49
N LEU A 627 10.26 -1.82 -15.28
CA LEU A 627 9.03 -1.15 -15.68
C LEU A 627 9.27 -0.11 -16.77
N ALA A 628 8.21 0.27 -17.48
CA ALA A 628 8.25 1.36 -18.45
C ALA A 628 8.47 2.74 -17.81
N GLY A 629 8.28 2.88 -16.49
CA GLY A 629 8.51 4.12 -15.75
C GLY A 629 7.37 5.15 -15.82
N THR A 630 6.19 4.75 -16.31
CA THR A 630 5.05 5.67 -16.57
C THR A 630 3.85 5.45 -15.66
N ASP A 631 3.81 4.35 -14.92
CA ASP A 631 2.64 4.00 -14.12
C ASP A 631 2.54 4.81 -12.84
N THR A 632 1.32 4.90 -12.32
CA THR A 632 1.02 5.46 -11.01
C THR A 632 0.60 4.35 -10.06
N LEU A 633 1.26 4.24 -8.91
CA LEU A 633 0.82 3.39 -7.80
C LEU A 633 -0.05 4.22 -6.87
N ALA A 634 -1.36 3.96 -6.89
CA ALA A 634 -2.31 4.70 -6.06
C ALA A 634 -2.03 4.49 -4.56
N PHE A 635 -2.52 5.41 -3.74
CA PHE A 635 -2.42 5.30 -2.28
C PHE A 635 -2.95 3.95 -1.77
N GLY A 636 -2.25 3.34 -0.82
CA GLY A 636 -2.57 2.01 -0.27
C GLY A 636 -2.44 0.85 -1.26
N GLN A 637 -2.12 1.10 -2.53
CA GLN A 637 -2.06 0.07 -3.56
C GLN A 637 -0.79 -0.77 -3.42
N THR A 638 -0.93 -2.04 -3.75
CA THR A 638 0.19 -2.98 -3.91
C THR A 638 0.13 -3.58 -5.31
N ALA A 639 1.29 -3.79 -5.92
CA ALA A 639 1.44 -4.45 -7.20
C ALA A 639 2.65 -5.37 -7.18
N THR A 640 2.70 -6.31 -8.13
CA THR A 640 3.80 -7.28 -8.24
C THR A 640 4.38 -7.32 -9.64
N VAL A 641 5.68 -7.52 -9.74
CA VAL A 641 6.42 -7.79 -10.98
C VAL A 641 7.15 -9.11 -10.80
N ASN A 642 6.90 -10.05 -11.71
CA ASN A 642 7.57 -11.35 -11.74
C ASN A 642 8.59 -11.35 -12.86
N PHE A 643 9.72 -12.03 -12.68
CA PHE A 643 10.65 -12.35 -13.75
C PHE A 643 11.47 -13.59 -13.40
N SER A 644 12.13 -14.20 -14.38
CA SER A 644 13.00 -15.36 -14.15
C SER A 644 14.35 -15.16 -14.81
N VAL A 645 15.40 -15.55 -14.11
CA VAL A 645 16.79 -15.46 -14.56
C VAL A 645 17.30 -16.86 -14.85
N ARG A 646 17.88 -17.08 -16.03
CA ARG A 646 18.70 -18.26 -16.32
C ARG A 646 20.14 -17.97 -15.90
N LEU A 647 20.63 -18.68 -14.91
CA LEU A 647 21.94 -18.50 -14.28
C LEU A 647 22.86 -19.68 -14.59
N THR A 648 24.06 -19.40 -15.06
CA THR A 648 25.17 -20.36 -15.07
C THR A 648 26.03 -20.09 -13.82
N PRO A 649 26.06 -21.00 -12.84
CA PRO A 649 26.82 -20.79 -11.62
C PRO A 649 28.32 -20.82 -11.94
N GLY A 650 29.05 -19.81 -11.48
CA GLY A 650 30.51 -19.76 -11.59
C GLY A 650 31.21 -20.74 -10.64
N ASN A 651 32.50 -20.54 -10.40
CA ASN A 651 33.36 -21.55 -9.76
C ASN A 651 33.51 -21.42 -8.22
N THR A 652 32.85 -20.46 -7.57
CA THR A 652 33.19 -20.08 -6.18
C THR A 652 32.02 -19.66 -5.29
N ALA A 653 30.93 -19.10 -5.82
CA ALA A 653 29.84 -18.55 -5.00
C ALA A 653 28.75 -19.58 -4.66
N ARG A 654 28.53 -19.78 -3.35
CA ARG A 654 27.45 -20.65 -2.81
C ARG A 654 26.13 -19.90 -2.58
N THR A 655 26.20 -18.58 -2.38
CA THR A 655 25.05 -17.70 -2.18
C THR A 655 25.26 -16.39 -2.94
N PHE A 656 24.26 -15.95 -3.70
CA PHE A 656 24.23 -14.61 -4.30
C PHE A 656 23.27 -13.72 -3.51
N LEU A 657 23.59 -12.44 -3.33
CA LEU A 657 22.72 -11.47 -2.66
C LEU A 657 22.21 -10.49 -3.70
N ASN A 658 20.90 -10.35 -3.79
CA ASN A 658 20.27 -9.52 -4.81
C ASN A 658 19.32 -8.50 -4.18
N THR A 659 19.42 -7.25 -4.62
CA THR A 659 18.58 -6.14 -4.18
C THR A 659 18.03 -5.42 -5.40
N ALA A 660 16.71 -5.18 -5.42
CA ALA A 660 16.08 -4.29 -6.39
C ALA A 660 15.85 -2.90 -5.78
N ILE A 661 15.80 -1.86 -6.60
CA ILE A 661 15.53 -0.48 -6.17
C ILE A 661 14.23 0.00 -6.78
N GLY A 662 13.27 0.39 -5.94
CA GLY A 662 12.07 1.11 -6.35
C GLY A 662 12.35 2.60 -6.39
N THR A 663 11.82 3.27 -7.40
CA THR A 663 11.76 4.73 -7.46
C THR A 663 10.39 5.19 -7.94
N GLY A 664 10.02 6.40 -7.57
CA GLY A 664 8.82 7.07 -8.06
C GLY A 664 8.86 8.53 -7.66
N ARG A 665 7.76 9.26 -7.88
CA ARG A 665 7.64 10.65 -7.51
C ARG A 665 6.32 10.95 -6.84
N ASP A 666 6.29 11.97 -5.98
CA ASP A 666 5.04 12.54 -5.50
C ASP A 666 4.43 13.49 -6.58
N PRO A 667 3.19 13.98 -6.40
CA PRO A 667 2.56 14.94 -7.32
C PRO A 667 3.32 16.25 -7.49
N GLU A 668 4.15 16.61 -6.52
CA GLU A 668 5.05 17.76 -6.52
C GLU A 668 6.38 17.48 -7.25
N ASN A 669 6.54 16.28 -7.82
CA ASN A 669 7.70 15.81 -8.59
C ASN A 669 8.96 15.52 -7.75
N ASN A 670 8.86 15.43 -6.42
CA ASN A 670 9.96 15.00 -5.55
C ASN A 670 10.23 13.51 -5.72
N LEU A 671 11.51 13.12 -5.71
CA LEU A 671 11.93 11.72 -5.87
C LEU A 671 11.69 10.94 -4.58
N ILE A 672 11.11 9.74 -4.73
CA ILE A 672 10.94 8.74 -3.68
C ILE A 672 11.76 7.52 -4.11
N THR A 673 12.47 6.92 -3.17
CA THR A 673 13.26 5.70 -3.42
C THR A 673 13.11 4.74 -2.26
N ASP A 674 13.20 3.46 -2.58
CA ASP A 674 13.24 2.39 -1.60
C ASP A 674 14.05 1.20 -2.13
N ALA A 675 14.81 0.55 -1.24
CA ALA A 675 15.60 -0.62 -1.57
C ALA A 675 14.87 -1.87 -1.09
N SER A 676 14.82 -2.91 -1.92
CA SER A 676 14.03 -4.10 -1.61
C SER A 676 14.50 -4.77 -0.33
N THR A 677 13.54 -5.17 0.52
CA THR A 677 13.77 -6.12 1.60
C THR A 677 13.45 -7.56 1.20
N ASN A 678 14.14 -8.53 1.78
CA ASN A 678 13.94 -9.95 1.50
C ASN A 678 12.56 -10.43 1.99
N GLY A 679 11.76 -10.99 1.09
CA GLY A 679 10.45 -11.56 1.39
C GLY A 679 9.35 -10.96 0.54
N VAL A 680 8.12 -10.98 1.07
CA VAL A 680 6.90 -10.54 0.36
C VAL A 680 6.31 -9.23 0.89
N THR A 681 6.80 -8.77 2.06
CA THR A 681 6.27 -7.60 2.77
C THR A 681 7.31 -6.47 2.71
N PRO A 682 7.01 -5.37 1.98
CA PRO A 682 7.90 -4.21 1.93
C PRO A 682 8.24 -3.60 3.29
N ASP A 683 7.25 -3.48 4.18
CA ASP A 683 7.43 -3.09 5.58
C ASP A 683 7.44 -4.38 6.44
N ALA A 684 8.62 -4.98 6.57
CA ALA A 684 8.79 -6.28 7.21
C ALA A 684 8.65 -6.18 8.74
N ASN A 685 9.00 -5.03 9.31
CA ASN A 685 8.98 -4.80 10.75
C ASN A 685 7.64 -4.19 11.24
N GLY A 686 6.82 -3.68 10.33
CA GLY A 686 5.46 -3.19 10.58
C GLY A 686 5.40 -1.82 11.27
N ASN A 687 6.42 -0.98 11.05
CA ASN A 687 6.53 0.36 11.64
C ASN A 687 5.97 1.49 10.75
N ASN A 688 5.41 1.16 9.58
CA ASN A 688 4.96 2.08 8.52
C ASN A 688 6.08 2.93 7.91
N ASN A 689 7.30 2.40 7.84
CA ASN A 689 8.43 3.02 7.19
C ASN A 689 9.23 1.99 6.37
N PRO A 690 8.77 1.65 5.14
CA PRO A 690 9.43 0.65 4.31
C PRO A 690 10.91 0.97 4.02
N ASN A 691 11.24 2.26 3.95
CA ASN A 691 12.59 2.75 3.62
C ASN A 691 13.68 2.36 4.63
N ASP A 692 13.33 1.82 5.80
CA ASP A 692 14.30 1.28 6.75
C ASP A 692 14.50 -0.24 6.68
N ASP A 693 13.74 -0.93 5.84
CA ASP A 693 13.86 -2.36 5.57
C ASP A 693 14.58 -2.57 4.24
N SER A 694 15.86 -2.95 4.26
CA SER A 694 16.69 -3.07 3.03
C SER A 694 17.54 -4.35 2.98
N THR A 695 17.00 -5.45 3.52
CA THR A 695 17.72 -6.73 3.56
C THR A 695 17.82 -7.37 2.16
N PRO A 696 19.03 -7.69 1.64
CA PRO A 696 19.16 -8.33 0.34
C PRO A 696 18.52 -9.73 0.29
N THR A 697 17.95 -10.11 -0.84
CA THR A 697 17.34 -11.43 -1.10
C THR A 697 18.43 -12.46 -1.41
N PRO A 698 18.64 -13.49 -0.56
CA PRO A 698 19.69 -14.49 -0.80
C PRO A 698 19.22 -15.57 -1.78
N ILE A 699 20.01 -15.82 -2.82
CA ILE A 699 19.86 -16.97 -3.72
C ILE A 699 20.83 -18.05 -3.26
N ASN A 700 20.31 -19.10 -2.64
CA ASN A 700 21.11 -20.22 -2.18
C ASN A 700 21.07 -21.34 -3.21
N LEU A 701 22.25 -21.74 -3.68
CA LEU A 701 22.41 -22.95 -4.48
C LEU A 701 23.14 -23.99 -3.60
N THR A 702 22.53 -25.15 -3.45
CA THR A 702 23.05 -26.28 -2.67
C THR A 702 23.92 -27.19 -3.54
N SER A 703 25.03 -27.71 -3.01
CA SER A 703 25.72 -28.86 -3.60
C SER A 703 25.29 -30.15 -2.89
N GLN A 704 25.26 -31.26 -3.62
CA GLN A 704 24.93 -32.57 -3.06
C GLN A 704 25.85 -33.60 -3.70
N PHE A 705 26.53 -34.38 -2.86
CA PHE A 705 27.49 -35.40 -3.26
C PHE A 705 27.18 -36.70 -2.53
N ARG A 706 26.84 -37.75 -3.26
CA ARG A 706 26.48 -39.07 -2.73
C ARG A 706 27.54 -40.09 -3.13
N LEU A 707 27.83 -41.01 -2.23
CA LEU A 707 28.81 -42.08 -2.44
C LEU A 707 28.18 -43.44 -2.14
N VAL A 708 28.55 -44.45 -2.92
CA VAL A 708 28.19 -45.85 -2.69
C VAL A 708 29.42 -46.73 -2.92
N LYS A 709 29.84 -47.50 -1.92
CA LYS A 709 31.05 -48.36 -1.98
C LYS A 709 30.67 -49.84 -2.04
N ARG A 710 31.27 -50.58 -2.98
CA ARG A 710 30.95 -52.00 -3.23
C ARG A 710 32.17 -52.81 -3.65
N ILE A 711 32.11 -54.14 -3.53
CA ILE A 711 33.13 -55.05 -4.07
C ILE A 711 32.71 -55.42 -5.50
N THR A 712 33.40 -54.97 -6.54
CA THR A 712 32.95 -55.19 -7.93
C THR A 712 33.52 -56.44 -8.57
N ALA A 713 34.66 -56.92 -8.10
CA ALA A 713 35.30 -58.13 -8.59
C ALA A 713 36.10 -58.79 -7.47
N VAL A 714 36.21 -60.11 -7.51
CA VAL A 714 37.17 -60.85 -6.69
C VAL A 714 37.87 -61.85 -7.58
N THR A 715 39.19 -61.93 -7.46
CA THR A 715 40.01 -62.89 -8.21
C THR A 715 40.75 -63.82 -7.28
N ARG A 716 40.76 -65.10 -7.61
CA ARG A 716 41.51 -66.15 -6.92
C ARG A 716 42.53 -66.72 -7.89
N ASN A 717 43.81 -66.57 -7.59
CA ASN A 717 44.90 -66.93 -8.50
C ASN A 717 44.75 -66.32 -9.91
N GLY A 718 44.25 -65.08 -9.98
CA GLY A 718 44.02 -64.37 -11.24
C GLY A 718 42.74 -64.75 -12.00
N ILE A 719 41.91 -65.65 -11.46
CA ILE A 719 40.63 -66.05 -12.07
C ILE A 719 39.48 -65.35 -11.33
N GLU A 720 38.60 -64.67 -12.08
CA GLU A 720 37.41 -64.03 -11.54
C GLU A 720 36.50 -65.06 -10.85
N THR A 721 36.27 -64.88 -9.55
CA THR A 721 35.36 -65.68 -8.74
C THR A 721 34.06 -64.91 -8.62
N ARG A 722 33.07 -65.25 -9.44
CA ARG A 722 31.78 -64.54 -9.45
C ARG A 722 30.88 -65.01 -8.30
N PHE A 723 30.60 -64.12 -7.37
CA PHE A 723 29.71 -64.37 -6.24
C PHE A 723 28.23 -64.11 -6.61
N GLY A 724 27.68 -64.84 -7.59
CA GLY A 724 26.23 -65.07 -7.73
C GLY A 724 25.30 -63.88 -8.03
N GLN A 725 24.95 -63.04 -7.04
CA GLN A 725 23.89 -62.03 -7.15
C GLN A 725 24.06 -60.82 -6.22
N PHE A 726 23.53 -59.67 -6.66
CA PHE A 726 23.38 -58.45 -5.87
C PHE A 726 22.20 -58.59 -4.90
N ILE A 727 22.45 -58.48 -3.59
CA ILE A 727 21.40 -58.36 -2.58
C ILE A 727 21.49 -56.94 -2.03
N ASP A 728 20.40 -56.17 -2.19
CA ASP A 728 20.26 -54.80 -1.68
C ASP A 728 20.34 -54.79 -0.14
N ASP A 729 21.14 -53.90 0.45
CA ASP A 729 21.06 -53.66 1.89
C ASP A 729 19.86 -52.76 2.16
N VAL A 730 18.75 -53.38 2.55
CA VAL A 730 17.48 -52.70 2.84
C VAL A 730 17.58 -51.63 3.95
N ASN A 731 18.72 -51.53 4.65
CA ASN A 731 18.98 -50.52 5.68
C ASN A 731 19.92 -49.38 5.24
N ASP A 732 20.56 -49.46 4.06
CA ASP A 732 21.36 -48.36 3.50
C ASP A 732 20.52 -47.53 2.51
N ILE A 733 20.04 -46.37 3.00
CA ILE A 733 19.19 -45.46 2.22
C ILE A 733 19.88 -44.86 0.98
N ASN A 734 21.21 -44.97 0.83
CA ASN A 734 21.93 -44.43 -0.32
C ASN A 734 21.87 -45.33 -1.56
N ASP A 735 21.62 -46.63 -1.39
CA ASP A 735 21.62 -47.61 -2.48
C ASP A 735 20.41 -47.49 -3.43
N THR A 736 19.33 -46.84 -2.97
CA THR A 736 18.06 -46.67 -3.71
C THR A 736 17.77 -45.22 -4.12
N ALA A 737 18.74 -44.32 -4.01
CA ALA A 737 18.55 -42.91 -4.33
C ALA A 737 18.28 -42.67 -5.84
N PRO A 738 17.34 -41.75 -6.20
CA PRO A 738 17.08 -41.38 -7.59
C PRO A 738 18.38 -40.93 -8.30
N GLY A 739 18.67 -41.49 -9.48
CA GLY A 739 19.87 -41.16 -10.28
C GLY A 739 20.93 -42.27 -10.34
N PHE A 740 20.97 -43.19 -9.36
CA PHE A 740 21.91 -44.34 -9.39
C PHE A 740 21.59 -45.38 -10.46
N ALA A 741 20.43 -45.30 -11.11
CA ALA A 741 20.08 -46.13 -12.28
C ALA A 741 21.08 -45.99 -13.46
N GLN A 742 21.87 -44.91 -13.48
CA GLN A 742 22.90 -44.65 -14.49
C GLN A 742 24.20 -45.46 -14.26
N LEU A 743 24.34 -46.15 -13.12
CA LEU A 743 25.60 -46.75 -12.63
C LEU A 743 25.63 -48.30 -12.68
N SER A 744 25.12 -48.90 -13.76
CA SER A 744 25.11 -50.37 -13.94
C SER A 744 26.44 -50.93 -14.49
N PRO A 745 26.88 -52.16 -14.10
CA PRO A 745 26.34 -53.04 -13.05
C PRO A 745 26.89 -52.67 -11.66
N VAL A 746 26.11 -53.01 -10.63
CA VAL A 746 26.24 -52.34 -9.33
C VAL A 746 27.06 -53.13 -8.28
N GLY A 747 27.99 -54.03 -8.62
CA GLY A 747 28.95 -54.63 -7.65
C GLY A 747 28.38 -55.51 -6.50
N LEU A 748 29.12 -56.53 -6.08
CA LEU A 748 28.74 -57.52 -5.06
C LEU A 748 28.63 -56.89 -3.66
N ALA A 749 27.45 -56.98 -3.07
CA ALA A 749 27.14 -56.48 -1.73
C ALA A 749 27.40 -57.51 -0.61
N ALA A 750 27.52 -58.80 -0.95
CA ALA A 750 27.85 -59.88 -0.02
C ALA A 750 28.71 -60.96 -0.69
N VAL A 751 29.65 -61.52 0.07
CA VAL A 751 30.42 -62.70 -0.35
C VAL A 751 29.52 -63.92 -0.19
N ASP A 752 29.42 -64.75 -1.23
CA ASP A 752 28.73 -66.04 -1.18
C ASP A 752 29.20 -66.85 0.05
N ARG A 753 28.29 -67.17 0.97
CA ARG A 753 28.63 -67.97 2.16
C ARG A 753 29.13 -69.37 1.80
N ALA A 754 28.77 -69.88 0.62
CA ALA A 754 29.28 -71.16 0.11
C ALA A 754 30.72 -71.06 -0.45
N ASN A 755 31.19 -69.85 -0.76
CA ASN A 755 32.55 -69.57 -1.25
C ASN A 755 33.16 -68.38 -0.50
N PRO A 756 33.58 -68.52 0.77
CA PRO A 756 34.17 -67.42 1.51
C PRO A 756 35.46 -66.91 0.85
N LEU A 757 35.77 -65.64 1.11
CA LEU A 757 37.08 -65.06 0.83
C LEU A 757 38.17 -65.86 1.56
N ARG A 758 39.32 -66.03 0.90
CA ARG A 758 40.47 -66.76 1.43
C ARG A 758 41.72 -65.88 1.33
N ALA A 759 42.71 -66.17 2.17
CA ALA A 759 44.03 -65.57 2.05
C ALA A 759 44.57 -65.75 0.61
N GLY A 760 45.07 -64.66 0.03
CA GLY A 760 45.54 -64.59 -1.36
C GLY A 760 44.49 -64.16 -2.40
N ASP A 761 43.20 -64.13 -2.07
CA ASP A 761 42.18 -63.56 -2.96
C ASP A 761 42.41 -62.04 -3.10
N GLU A 762 42.21 -61.49 -4.31
CA GLU A 762 42.21 -60.04 -4.54
C GLU A 762 40.79 -59.54 -4.75
N ALA A 763 40.34 -58.60 -3.90
CA ALA A 763 39.05 -57.95 -4.00
C ALA A 763 39.20 -56.53 -4.56
N GLU A 764 38.41 -56.19 -5.58
CA GLU A 764 38.27 -54.85 -6.14
C GLU A 764 37.15 -54.11 -5.41
N TYR A 765 37.49 -53.03 -4.73
CA TYR A 765 36.54 -52.06 -4.21
C TYR A 765 36.31 -50.96 -5.24
N THR A 766 35.05 -50.69 -5.55
CA THR A 766 34.62 -49.56 -6.37
C THR A 766 33.71 -48.65 -5.55
N ILE A 767 34.03 -47.37 -5.50
CA ILE A 767 33.25 -46.31 -4.88
C ILE A 767 32.66 -45.47 -6.00
N TYR A 768 31.35 -45.60 -6.19
CA TYR A 768 30.59 -44.78 -7.10
C TYR A 768 30.26 -43.44 -6.44
N TYR A 769 30.20 -42.39 -7.25
CA TYR A 769 29.78 -41.08 -6.80
C TYR A 769 28.72 -40.48 -7.72
N LEU A 770 27.83 -39.67 -7.14
CA LEU A 770 26.81 -38.89 -7.84
C LEU A 770 26.75 -37.48 -7.24
N SER A 771 26.79 -36.48 -8.12
CA SER A 771 26.60 -35.07 -7.81
C SER A 771 25.23 -34.63 -8.34
N ASP A 772 24.21 -34.69 -7.47
CA ASP A 772 22.81 -34.40 -7.82
C ASP A 772 22.29 -33.09 -7.20
N GLY A 773 23.21 -32.27 -6.69
CA GLY A 773 22.89 -30.96 -6.13
C GLY A 773 22.60 -29.90 -7.19
N THR A 774 22.19 -28.73 -6.73
CA THR A 774 22.03 -27.52 -7.53
C THR A 774 23.33 -26.75 -7.81
N GLN A 775 24.51 -27.33 -7.52
CA GLN A 775 25.83 -26.83 -7.93
C GLN A 775 26.83 -27.98 -8.09
N PRO A 776 27.89 -27.81 -8.90
CA PRO A 776 29.06 -28.68 -8.90
C PRO A 776 29.67 -28.82 -7.50
N VAL A 777 30.30 -29.96 -7.25
CA VAL A 777 31.05 -30.21 -6.01
C VAL A 777 32.51 -29.86 -6.28
N PHE A 778 32.99 -28.79 -5.67
CA PHE A 778 34.38 -28.32 -5.82
C PHE A 778 35.31 -29.02 -4.83
N LEU A 779 36.55 -29.28 -5.26
CA LEU A 779 37.60 -29.91 -4.46
C LEU A 779 37.15 -31.26 -3.86
N ALA A 780 36.40 -32.04 -4.65
CA ALA A 780 35.90 -33.33 -4.26
C ALA A 780 37.06 -34.33 -4.11
N ASN A 781 37.19 -34.88 -2.91
CA ASN A 781 38.15 -35.95 -2.63
C ASN A 781 37.43 -37.18 -2.05
N ILE A 782 37.85 -38.36 -2.48
CA ILE A 782 37.40 -39.64 -1.93
C ILE A 782 38.59 -40.28 -1.25
N CYS A 783 38.47 -40.59 0.03
CA CYS A 783 39.48 -41.32 0.80
C CYS A 783 38.87 -42.59 1.38
N ASP A 784 39.57 -43.71 1.22
CA ASP A 784 39.15 -44.99 1.73
C ASP A 784 40.29 -45.73 2.45
N PRO A 785 40.21 -45.91 3.78
CA PRO A 785 41.23 -46.64 4.53
C PRO A 785 41.25 -48.13 4.15
N ILE A 786 42.44 -48.74 4.07
CA ILE A 786 42.56 -50.15 3.71
C ILE A 786 41.98 -51.05 4.84
N PRO A 787 41.09 -52.01 4.53
CA PRO A 787 40.42 -52.85 5.53
C PRO A 787 41.35 -53.79 6.32
N VAL A 788 40.94 -54.15 7.55
CA VAL A 788 41.64 -55.13 8.39
C VAL A 788 41.69 -56.49 7.70
N GLY A 789 42.82 -57.21 7.86
CA GLY A 789 43.02 -58.51 7.23
C GLY A 789 43.29 -58.42 5.72
N SER A 790 43.67 -57.24 5.20
CA SER A 790 44.02 -57.06 3.80
C SER A 790 45.26 -56.18 3.60
N THR A 791 45.87 -56.26 2.43
CA THR A 791 46.99 -55.43 1.95
C THR A 791 46.65 -54.77 0.62
N PHE A 792 47.05 -53.52 0.40
CA PHE A 792 46.79 -52.82 -0.86
C PHE A 792 47.54 -53.46 -2.03
N VAL A 793 46.89 -53.59 -3.19
CA VAL A 793 47.51 -54.06 -4.43
C VAL A 793 48.04 -52.88 -5.22
N LEU A 794 49.35 -52.83 -5.45
CA LEU A 794 50.00 -51.76 -6.23
C LEU A 794 49.41 -51.67 -7.65
N ASN A 795 49.39 -50.45 -8.20
CA ASN A 795 48.90 -50.14 -9.55
C ASN A 795 47.45 -50.58 -9.81
N SER A 796 46.61 -50.61 -8.76
CA SER A 796 45.19 -50.96 -8.86
C SER A 796 44.23 -49.77 -8.87
N LEU A 797 44.74 -48.55 -8.68
CA LEU A 797 43.95 -47.32 -8.58
C LEU A 797 43.47 -46.86 -9.95
N ALA A 798 42.16 -46.61 -10.07
CA ALA A 798 41.57 -46.03 -11.27
C ALA A 798 40.42 -45.08 -10.94
N VAL A 799 40.24 -44.09 -11.82
CA VAL A 799 39.15 -43.10 -11.76
C VAL A 799 38.37 -43.13 -13.07
N LYS A 800 37.06 -43.03 -12.98
CA LYS A 800 36.15 -42.81 -14.11
C LYS A 800 35.27 -41.61 -13.82
N VAL A 801 35.26 -40.65 -14.74
CA VAL A 801 34.37 -39.49 -14.71
C VAL A 801 33.32 -39.62 -15.82
N GLY A 802 32.06 -39.46 -15.46
CA GLY A 802 30.91 -39.59 -16.35
C GLY A 802 30.91 -40.93 -17.11
N SER A 803 30.68 -40.84 -18.42
CA SER A 803 30.65 -41.99 -19.33
C SER A 803 32.02 -42.37 -19.91
N ALA A 804 33.11 -41.69 -19.52
CA ALA A 804 34.45 -41.94 -20.08
C ALA A 804 35.00 -43.34 -19.71
N GLN A 805 36.04 -43.78 -20.43
CA GLN A 805 36.77 -44.98 -20.03
C GLN A 805 37.58 -44.71 -18.74
N PRO A 806 37.69 -45.68 -17.81
CA PRO A 806 38.49 -45.52 -16.61
C PRO A 806 39.96 -45.29 -16.94
N THR A 807 40.59 -44.34 -16.27
CA THR A 807 42.03 -44.06 -16.37
C THR A 807 42.75 -44.38 -15.07
N ILE A 808 44.07 -44.57 -15.14
CA ILE A 808 44.90 -44.66 -13.93
C ILE A 808 44.81 -43.33 -13.19
N GLY A 809 44.45 -43.36 -11.91
CA GLY A 809 44.28 -42.15 -11.11
C GLY A 809 44.06 -42.47 -9.63
N GLY A 810 44.53 -41.57 -8.76
CA GLY A 810 44.56 -41.76 -7.31
C GLY A 810 45.97 -41.96 -6.77
N SER A 811 46.10 -42.02 -5.45
CA SER A 811 47.35 -42.23 -4.73
C SER A 811 47.14 -43.13 -3.52
N PHE A 812 48.09 -44.04 -3.28
CA PHE A 812 48.12 -44.85 -2.07
C PHE A 812 49.11 -44.26 -1.07
N PHE A 813 48.66 -44.05 0.16
CA PHE A 813 49.52 -43.60 1.26
C PHE A 813 49.76 -44.76 2.20
N SER A 814 51.03 -45.11 2.39
CA SER A 814 51.44 -46.22 3.24
C SER A 814 51.31 -45.86 4.74
N PRO A 815 51.31 -46.87 5.63
CA PRO A 815 51.12 -46.71 7.09
C PRO A 815 52.04 -45.71 7.81
N LEU A 816 53.18 -45.37 7.22
CA LEU A 816 54.22 -44.52 7.79
C LEU A 816 54.26 -43.12 7.15
N SER A 817 53.42 -42.87 6.14
CA SER A 817 53.34 -41.57 5.45
C SER A 817 52.11 -40.81 5.92
N PRO A 818 52.24 -39.57 6.43
CA PRO A 818 51.09 -38.77 6.79
C PRO A 818 50.24 -38.44 5.56
N LEU A 819 48.92 -38.42 5.76
CA LEU A 819 47.95 -38.00 4.76
C LEU A 819 48.08 -36.50 4.43
N PRO A 820 47.80 -36.05 3.19
CA PRO A 820 47.80 -34.63 2.83
C PRO A 820 46.87 -33.78 3.70
N THR A 821 47.27 -32.54 3.99
CA THR A 821 46.59 -31.61 4.93
C THR A 821 45.15 -31.24 4.57
N ASN A 822 44.69 -31.56 3.35
CA ASN A 822 43.36 -31.23 2.85
C ASN A 822 42.48 -32.48 2.64
N ASN A 823 42.73 -33.56 3.39
CA ASN A 823 41.87 -34.74 3.34
C ASN A 823 41.14 -35.03 4.65
N SER A 824 39.91 -35.53 4.52
CA SER A 824 39.00 -35.82 5.63
C SER A 824 38.91 -37.33 5.87
N CYS A 825 40.02 -38.06 5.73
CA CYS A 825 39.98 -39.51 5.84
C CYS A 825 39.59 -39.92 7.28
N PRO A 826 38.63 -40.83 7.49
CA PRO A 826 38.07 -41.12 8.81
C PRO A 826 39.07 -41.69 9.84
N ASP A 827 40.20 -42.24 9.37
CA ASP A 827 41.25 -42.82 10.22
C ASP A 827 42.64 -42.47 9.67
N PRO A 828 43.22 -41.33 10.08
CA PRO A 828 44.57 -40.93 9.67
C PRO A 828 45.66 -41.81 10.30
N THR A 829 45.31 -42.74 11.19
CA THR A 829 46.24 -43.63 11.89
C THR A 829 46.22 -45.06 11.37
N ASN A 830 45.47 -45.32 10.28
CA ASN A 830 45.34 -46.68 9.74
C ASN A 830 46.71 -47.24 9.33
N THR A 831 47.16 -48.26 10.07
CA THR A 831 48.46 -48.91 9.87
C THR A 831 48.53 -49.79 8.62
N ARG A 832 47.52 -49.77 7.74
CA ARG A 832 47.51 -50.41 6.41
C ARG A 832 47.48 -49.40 5.27
N GLY A 833 47.44 -48.11 5.58
CA GLY A 833 47.36 -47.03 4.60
C GLY A 833 45.95 -46.73 4.10
N ALA A 834 45.86 -45.85 3.11
CA ALA A 834 44.59 -45.44 2.50
C ALA A 834 44.73 -45.17 0.99
N ALA A 835 43.66 -45.45 0.25
CA ALA A 835 43.50 -45.01 -1.13
C ALA A 835 42.86 -43.61 -1.15
N LEU A 836 43.50 -42.67 -1.85
CA LEU A 836 43.03 -41.29 -1.99
C LEU A 836 42.82 -40.96 -3.47
N PHE A 837 41.68 -40.36 -3.79
CA PHE A 837 41.34 -39.90 -5.13
C PHE A 837 40.94 -38.43 -5.06
N ASP A 838 41.66 -37.59 -5.79
CA ASP A 838 41.28 -36.19 -6.00
C ASP A 838 40.50 -36.11 -7.32
N LEU A 839 39.23 -35.73 -7.22
CA LEU A 839 38.32 -35.58 -8.35
C LEU A 839 38.24 -34.12 -8.83
N GLY A 840 38.86 -33.17 -8.11
CA GLY A 840 38.76 -31.75 -8.42
C GLY A 840 37.30 -31.27 -8.38
N THR A 841 36.81 -30.73 -9.49
CA THR A 841 35.41 -30.29 -9.60
C THR A 841 34.56 -31.38 -10.25
N VAL A 842 33.58 -31.90 -9.49
CA VAL A 842 32.57 -32.81 -10.03
C VAL A 842 31.37 -32.00 -10.50
N SER A 843 31.08 -32.06 -11.80
CA SER A 843 29.94 -31.39 -12.44
C SER A 843 28.62 -31.79 -11.78
N SER A 844 27.61 -30.92 -11.81
CA SER A 844 26.21 -31.27 -11.51
C SER A 844 25.39 -31.54 -12.79
N THR A 845 26.03 -31.51 -13.97
CA THR A 845 25.39 -31.76 -15.27
C THR A 845 25.16 -33.25 -15.51
N PRO A 846 23.92 -33.68 -15.81
CA PRO A 846 23.61 -35.07 -16.16
C PRO A 846 24.52 -35.62 -17.26
N GLY A 847 25.11 -36.80 -17.02
CA GLY A 847 26.07 -37.43 -17.92
C GLY A 847 27.54 -37.25 -17.50
N GLU A 848 27.84 -36.16 -16.79
CA GLU A 848 29.17 -35.82 -16.26
C GLU A 848 29.20 -35.78 -14.73
N ASN A 849 28.02 -35.81 -14.10
CA ASN A 849 27.82 -35.67 -12.68
C ASN A 849 27.94 -36.98 -11.88
N PHE A 850 28.37 -38.05 -12.51
CA PHE A 850 28.56 -39.35 -11.88
C PHE A 850 29.93 -39.93 -12.25
N GLY A 851 30.33 -41.00 -11.56
CA GLY A 851 31.53 -41.72 -11.90
C GLY A 851 31.86 -42.77 -10.85
N PHE A 852 33.09 -43.27 -10.89
CA PHE A 852 33.60 -44.10 -9.81
C PHE A 852 35.11 -43.95 -9.62
N VAL A 853 35.56 -44.34 -8.44
CA VAL A 853 36.96 -44.62 -8.15
C VAL A 853 37.08 -46.05 -7.68
N ARG A 854 38.20 -46.72 -7.99
CA ARG A 854 38.38 -48.12 -7.58
C ARG A 854 39.82 -48.46 -7.24
N PHE A 855 39.98 -49.49 -6.42
CA PHE A 855 41.26 -50.04 -6.01
C PHE A 855 41.13 -51.52 -5.64
N ARG A 856 42.24 -52.24 -5.61
CA ARG A 856 42.28 -53.66 -5.18
C ARG A 856 43.02 -53.82 -3.87
N VAL A 857 42.56 -54.79 -3.08
CA VAL A 857 43.26 -55.29 -1.89
C VAL A 857 43.41 -56.80 -1.98
N ARG A 858 44.47 -57.33 -1.41
CA ARG A 858 44.71 -58.76 -1.24
C ARG A 858 44.37 -59.18 0.18
N ILE A 859 43.61 -60.25 0.35
CA ILE A 859 43.25 -60.80 1.66
C ILE A 859 44.47 -61.51 2.26
N ASN A 860 44.76 -61.25 3.53
CA ASN A 860 45.94 -61.77 4.26
C ASN A 860 45.69 -63.15 4.87
#